data_AF-A0A8B3CTX3-F1
#
_entry.id   AF-A0A8B3CTX3-F1
#
_cell.length_a   1.000
_cell.length_b   1.000
_cell.length_c   1.000
_cell.angle_alpha   90.00
_cell.angle_beta   90.00
_cell.angle_gamma   90.00
#
_symmetry.space_group_name_H-M   'P 1'
#
loop_
_entity.id
_entity.type
_entity.pdbx_description
1 polymer ?
#
loop_
_entity_poly.entity_id
_entity_poly.type
_entity_poly.pdbx_seq_one_letter_code
_entity_poly.pdbx_strand_id
1 'polypeptide(L)'
;MLRIAFLLFFSITFQFCNSDTTGLFGSLFSDTRKEGSISIRNQLQNTQTIPASSLMLPIYSYEYRDTFGSQVFYYSLDSNTPTDWTPKGAAFYAFNNQRPGTVPIYQYYAVDSGGYYRFMYSSNLYCAIGTSCGWYNSGIAFYAYPNARNYTKPVFAYVVDSPQQRFLYSANAYVGVGGNWLGWTNAGTAFYVPQFRLYTSHDYIEGYSSTTSVAPGGEIKFYLNDPLAQATPSSFLPQFYKVESSIDRGQDREIDPNNNTPAVTLNTQNIDSCTVAGCSWPVTFSKTIPSTWTPGLYYLNLGTPARNIFFVVRPVVPASTSKILMVLPFSTWQAYNKWGKVGSYGAPVQSVDYDFSPYVSFDRPYWEGVDIYRHFDFIANMLDQSLPAPNPGNLKYEVEFASDIDLHRDPNLLSPYQLIMMVGHNEYISKPMRLNLDQFVMNGGNFAIFGGNTAWWQIRLAPNSFGDPDRILICYKEKESQRKDPFSDESNNQLTLAEKLTATKNWHDPSLGYPENQTFGLGYLYGTIYGPDPNDQRLEPISDRGWPPGSALQFEVKQAEHWVYNLTGLQNFQGFGLFYNADGTVKDGLTGSSSAEGDSLQFICENNQCPNPYPGLTDGKRLYPTGQDGAPMNFQILAYMDAIPNQLKNYQHSNNQEMAEKHFGAMMGVFENNGTVFNGGLYNWQLGLNHQRESGSQNTVSQIVWNVINKLKQPKTLLQKATTAIYQYSDFFNNNQSLYYSRLPFLPKNFYRFGTPIPYQYDGQAFYAFDRALSGTVPIYQYQVQDSDGLFRFMYSPNQFCPVGTGCLGWNNIGIAFYAYLSQQPGTIPVYAYSVDSPVQRFLYTPNLYCATGTDCLGWHNNGPAFYVPDSK
;
A
#
# COMPACT_ATOMS: atom_id res chain seq x y z
N MET A 1 46.30 -26.31 -55.48
CA MET A 1 46.83 -27.69 -55.30
C MET A 1 46.78 -27.99 -53.81
N LEU A 2 45.92 -28.91 -53.35
CA LEU A 2 46.30 -30.26 -52.84
C LEU A 2 47.36 -30.20 -51.71
N ARG A 3 47.29 -30.86 -50.54
CA ARG A 3 46.43 -31.93 -49.99
C ARG A 3 46.93 -32.26 -48.54
N ILE A 4 46.08 -32.89 -47.72
CA ILE A 4 46.38 -33.86 -46.61
C ILE A 4 46.48 -33.38 -45.13
N ALA A 5 45.40 -33.73 -44.40
CA ALA A 5 45.24 -34.39 -43.09
C ALA A 5 45.75 -33.76 -41.77
N PHE A 6 44.85 -33.56 -40.79
CA PHE A 6 44.37 -34.54 -39.80
C PHE A 6 43.37 -33.86 -38.83
N LEU A 7 42.16 -34.41 -38.65
CA LEU A 7 41.38 -34.29 -37.41
C LEU A 7 40.19 -35.27 -37.44
N LEU A 8 40.21 -36.17 -36.47
CA LEU A 8 39.20 -37.18 -36.15
C LEU A 8 38.68 -36.84 -34.74
N PHE A 9 37.37 -36.69 -34.55
CA PHE A 9 36.53 -37.53 -33.67
C PHE A 9 35.11 -36.92 -33.50
N PHE A 10 34.13 -37.67 -34.01
CA PHE A 10 32.72 -37.85 -33.61
C PHE A 10 31.71 -36.69 -33.70
N SER A 11 31.03 -36.65 -34.86
CA SER A 11 29.64 -36.21 -34.99
C SER A 11 28.78 -37.45 -35.24
N ILE A 12 27.86 -37.79 -34.34
CA ILE A 12 26.80 -38.78 -34.63
C ILE A 12 25.70 -38.01 -35.36
N THR A 13 25.74 -38.04 -36.68
CA THR A 13 24.63 -37.65 -37.56
C THR A 13 23.62 -38.79 -37.59
N PHE A 14 22.40 -38.56 -37.09
CA PHE A 14 21.28 -39.46 -37.38
C PHE A 14 20.84 -39.27 -38.84
N GLN A 15 20.98 -40.35 -39.61
CA GLN A 15 20.70 -40.43 -41.03
C GLN A 15 19.18 -40.61 -41.22
N PHE A 16 18.49 -39.59 -41.75
CA PHE A 16 17.10 -39.70 -42.18
C PHE A 16 17.05 -39.86 -43.70
N CYS A 17 16.60 -41.02 -44.20
CA CYS A 17 15.68 -41.11 -45.33
C CYS A 17 15.20 -42.53 -45.61
N ASN A 18 13.97 -42.56 -46.12
CA ASN A 18 13.28 -43.58 -46.92
C ASN A 18 12.69 -44.82 -46.23
N SER A 19 11.37 -44.79 -46.09
CA SER A 19 10.53 -45.82 -46.72
C SER A 19 9.14 -45.24 -47.04
N ASP A 20 8.85 -45.11 -48.34
CA ASP A 20 7.50 -45.00 -48.86
C ASP A 20 6.70 -46.25 -48.48
N THR A 21 5.67 -46.09 -47.65
CA THR A 21 4.51 -46.99 -47.62
C THR A 21 3.25 -46.20 -47.34
N THR A 22 2.51 -45.86 -48.38
CA THR A 22 1.05 -45.70 -48.29
C THR A 22 0.48 -47.03 -47.80
N GLY A 23 -0.12 -47.10 -46.61
CA GLY A 23 -0.64 -48.37 -46.13
C GLY A 23 -1.55 -48.26 -44.92
N LEU A 24 -2.81 -48.62 -45.16
CA LEU A 24 -3.84 -49.29 -44.35
C LEU A 24 -3.52 -49.91 -42.96
N PHE A 25 -2.33 -49.79 -42.38
CA PHE A 25 -1.93 -50.49 -41.15
C PHE A 25 -2.38 -49.80 -39.85
N GLY A 26 -2.87 -48.56 -39.90
CA GLY A 26 -3.40 -47.86 -38.72
C GLY A 26 -4.73 -48.41 -38.18
N SER A 27 -5.45 -49.25 -38.93
CA SER A 27 -6.73 -49.83 -38.50
C SER A 27 -6.64 -51.25 -37.94
N LEU A 28 -5.47 -51.91 -38.04
CA LEU A 28 -5.31 -53.33 -37.68
C LEU A 28 -4.73 -53.53 -36.26
N PHE A 29 -4.31 -52.46 -35.58
CA PHE A 29 -3.74 -52.51 -34.22
C PHE A 29 -4.40 -51.58 -33.20
N SER A 30 -5.49 -50.89 -33.54
CA SER A 30 -6.26 -50.16 -32.52
C SER A 30 -7.28 -51.10 -31.85
N ASP A 31 -7.03 -51.50 -30.60
CA ASP A 31 -8.12 -51.96 -29.74
C ASP A 31 -8.99 -50.73 -29.46
N THR A 32 -10.10 -50.60 -30.19
CA THR A 32 -11.04 -49.47 -30.12
C THR A 32 -11.62 -49.26 -28.72
N ARG A 33 -11.45 -50.23 -27.79
CA ARG A 33 -11.80 -50.09 -26.37
C ARG A 33 -10.81 -49.23 -25.58
N LYS A 34 -9.55 -49.13 -26.02
CA LYS A 34 -8.51 -48.23 -25.43
C LYS A 34 -8.40 -46.89 -26.15
N GLU A 35 -9.08 -46.72 -27.29
CA GLU A 35 -9.22 -45.43 -27.98
C GLU A 35 -10.24 -44.50 -27.29
N GLY A 36 -10.80 -44.90 -26.14
CA GLY A 36 -11.89 -44.21 -25.42
C GLY A 36 -11.79 -42.69 -25.46
N SER A 37 -12.52 -42.13 -26.42
CA SER A 37 -12.74 -40.70 -26.67
C SER A 37 -11.51 -39.79 -26.81
N ILE A 38 -10.30 -40.27 -27.12
CA ILE A 38 -9.22 -39.35 -27.53
C ILE A 38 -9.47 -38.99 -29.00
N SER A 39 -10.11 -37.84 -29.22
CA SER A 39 -10.55 -37.29 -30.51
C SER A 39 -9.40 -36.94 -31.49
N ILE A 40 -8.40 -37.80 -31.65
CA ILE A 40 -7.26 -37.59 -32.57
C ILE A 40 -7.74 -37.60 -34.03
N ARG A 41 -8.75 -38.41 -34.38
CA ARG A 41 -9.29 -38.47 -35.75
C ARG A 41 -10.33 -37.40 -36.08
N ASN A 42 -11.13 -36.93 -35.11
CA ASN A 42 -12.17 -35.92 -35.41
C ASN A 42 -11.58 -34.52 -35.64
N GLN A 43 -10.37 -34.22 -35.15
CA GLN A 43 -9.68 -32.94 -35.45
C GLN A 43 -9.19 -32.84 -36.90
N LEU A 44 -9.02 -33.97 -37.61
CA LEU A 44 -8.59 -34.00 -39.01
C LEU A 44 -9.75 -33.90 -40.02
N GLN A 45 -11.00 -34.08 -39.57
CA GLN A 45 -12.18 -34.08 -40.46
C GLN A 45 -13.25 -33.03 -40.12
N ASN A 46 -13.31 -32.57 -38.87
CA ASN A 46 -14.24 -31.51 -38.50
C ASN A 46 -13.45 -30.24 -38.28
N THR A 47 -13.67 -29.25 -39.16
CA THR A 47 -13.78 -27.87 -38.72
C THR A 47 -14.88 -27.82 -37.66
N GLN A 48 -14.56 -28.17 -36.41
CA GLN A 48 -15.37 -27.71 -35.31
C GLN A 48 -15.45 -26.20 -35.51
N THR A 49 -16.66 -25.69 -35.69
CA THR A 49 -16.93 -24.27 -35.51
C THR A 49 -16.61 -23.97 -34.06
N ILE A 50 -15.32 -23.71 -33.81
CA ILE A 50 -14.83 -23.19 -32.53
C ILE A 50 -15.55 -21.85 -32.42
N PRO A 51 -16.40 -21.62 -31.41
CA PRO A 51 -16.93 -20.29 -31.19
C PRO A 51 -15.74 -19.34 -31.13
N ALA A 52 -15.86 -18.17 -31.76
CA ALA A 52 -14.82 -17.14 -31.81
C ALA A 52 -14.57 -16.52 -30.42
N SER A 53 -14.51 -17.32 -29.36
CA SER A 53 -14.29 -16.84 -28.01
C SER A 53 -12.83 -16.44 -27.87
N SER A 54 -12.65 -15.18 -27.49
CA SER A 54 -11.36 -14.55 -27.24
C SER A 54 -10.80 -14.94 -25.87
N LEU A 55 -11.18 -16.09 -25.31
CA LEU A 55 -10.90 -16.45 -23.93
C LEU A 55 -9.70 -17.39 -23.78
N MET A 56 -8.93 -17.13 -22.73
CA MET A 56 -7.93 -18.04 -22.20
C MET A 56 -8.63 -19.25 -21.55
N LEU A 57 -8.18 -20.46 -21.87
CA LEU A 57 -8.83 -21.71 -21.46
C LEU A 57 -7.86 -22.61 -20.67
N PRO A 58 -8.36 -23.38 -19.69
CA PRO A 58 -7.55 -24.37 -18.99
C PRO A 58 -7.11 -25.48 -19.94
N ILE A 59 -5.84 -25.87 -19.83
CA ILE A 59 -5.30 -27.10 -20.41
C ILE A 59 -5.29 -28.15 -19.30
N TYR A 60 -6.19 -29.11 -19.40
CA TYR A 60 -6.30 -30.23 -18.48
C TYR A 60 -5.21 -31.25 -18.76
N SER A 61 -4.62 -31.78 -17.68
CA SER A 61 -3.68 -32.89 -17.76
C SER A 61 -4.31 -34.18 -17.28
N TYR A 62 -3.98 -35.25 -17.98
CA TYR A 62 -4.44 -36.61 -17.71
C TYR A 62 -3.22 -37.53 -17.63
N GLU A 63 -3.25 -38.49 -16.72
CA GLU A 63 -2.20 -39.49 -16.54
C GLU A 63 -2.77 -40.90 -16.72
N TYR A 64 -2.04 -41.77 -17.40
CA TYR A 64 -2.21 -43.21 -17.28
C TYR A 64 -0.85 -43.90 -17.10
N ARG A 65 -0.88 -45.20 -16.80
CA ARG A 65 0.32 -46.04 -16.75
C ARG A 65 0.38 -46.98 -17.94
N ASP A 66 1.49 -46.94 -18.68
CA ASP A 66 1.74 -47.84 -19.81
C ASP A 66 1.98 -49.29 -19.37
N THR A 67 2.17 -50.19 -20.34
CA THR A 67 2.40 -51.62 -20.08
C THR A 67 3.63 -51.91 -19.23
N PHE A 68 4.57 -50.98 -19.12
CA PHE A 68 5.77 -51.06 -18.29
C PHE A 68 5.56 -50.39 -16.91
N GLY A 69 4.32 -50.00 -16.58
CA GLY A 69 3.98 -49.30 -15.33
C GLY A 69 4.43 -47.84 -15.30
N SER A 70 4.90 -47.30 -16.43
CA SER A 70 5.46 -45.95 -16.49
C SER A 70 4.39 -44.90 -16.75
N GLN A 71 4.61 -43.69 -16.23
CA GLN A 71 3.65 -42.60 -16.33
C GLN A 71 3.68 -41.93 -17.70
N VAL A 72 2.51 -41.70 -18.28
CA VAL A 72 2.34 -40.97 -19.54
C VAL A 72 1.30 -39.87 -19.35
N PHE A 73 1.57 -38.69 -19.92
CA PHE A 73 0.72 -37.51 -19.77
C PHE A 73 0.11 -37.06 -21.10
N TYR A 74 -1.15 -36.61 -21.05
CA TYR A 74 -1.90 -36.03 -22.15
C TYR A 74 -2.50 -34.70 -21.72
N TYR A 75 -2.50 -33.73 -22.64
CA TYR A 75 -2.95 -32.36 -22.39
C TYR A 75 -4.03 -31.97 -23.40
N SER A 76 -5.15 -31.44 -22.91
CA SER A 76 -6.31 -31.11 -23.73
C SER A 76 -7.07 -29.88 -23.21
N LEU A 77 -7.77 -29.19 -24.10
CA LEU A 77 -8.77 -28.18 -23.75
C LEU A 77 -10.10 -28.78 -23.27
N ASP A 78 -10.35 -30.06 -23.59
CA ASP A 78 -11.51 -30.81 -23.11
C ASP A 78 -11.31 -31.18 -21.64
N SER A 79 -12.32 -30.94 -20.81
CA SER A 79 -12.34 -31.29 -19.39
C SER A 79 -12.80 -32.71 -19.12
N ASN A 80 -13.42 -33.37 -20.10
CA ASN A 80 -13.88 -34.76 -19.97
C ASN A 80 -12.69 -35.71 -19.82
N THR A 81 -12.76 -36.59 -18.83
CA THR A 81 -11.71 -37.58 -18.59
C THR A 81 -11.80 -38.69 -19.66
N PRO A 82 -10.75 -38.89 -20.48
CA PRO A 82 -10.74 -40.00 -21.44
C PRO A 82 -10.82 -41.35 -20.72
N THR A 83 -11.40 -42.36 -21.37
CA THR A 83 -11.51 -43.71 -20.77
C THR A 83 -10.12 -44.27 -20.48
N ASP A 84 -9.92 -44.88 -19.32
CA ASP A 84 -8.64 -45.42 -18.82
C ASP A 84 -7.58 -44.36 -18.44
N TRP A 85 -7.93 -43.08 -18.42
CA TRP A 85 -7.06 -42.00 -17.92
C TRP A 85 -7.51 -41.48 -16.56
N THR A 86 -6.56 -41.04 -15.75
CA THR A 86 -6.79 -40.38 -14.46
C THR A 86 -6.64 -38.87 -14.62
N PRO A 87 -7.65 -38.05 -14.27
CA PRO A 87 -7.55 -36.60 -14.37
C PRO A 87 -6.60 -36.04 -13.30
N LYS A 88 -5.80 -35.05 -13.66
CA LYS A 88 -4.90 -34.31 -12.76
C LYS A 88 -5.28 -32.85 -12.57
N GLY A 89 -6.38 -32.43 -13.21
CA GLY A 89 -6.87 -31.05 -13.19
C GLY A 89 -6.17 -30.17 -14.24
N ALA A 90 -6.40 -28.87 -14.14
CA ALA A 90 -5.80 -27.88 -15.03
C ALA A 90 -4.29 -27.76 -14.73
N ALA A 91 -3.45 -28.02 -15.73
CA ALA A 91 -2.00 -27.91 -15.61
C ALA A 91 -1.52 -26.46 -15.80
N PHE A 92 -2.11 -25.76 -16.76
CA PHE A 92 -1.86 -24.36 -17.08
C PHE A 92 -2.99 -23.82 -17.96
N TYR A 93 -2.95 -22.54 -18.32
CA TYR A 93 -3.91 -21.91 -19.22
C TYR A 93 -3.24 -21.57 -20.56
N ALA A 94 -3.96 -21.69 -21.66
CA ALA A 94 -3.48 -21.35 -23.00
C ALA A 94 -4.64 -20.83 -23.87
N PHE A 95 -4.38 -20.55 -25.15
CA PHE A 95 -5.40 -20.05 -26.08
C PHE A 95 -5.81 -21.12 -27.09
N ASN A 96 -7.10 -21.20 -27.40
CA ASN A 96 -7.61 -22.04 -28.48
C ASN A 96 -7.46 -21.40 -29.88
N ASN A 97 -7.10 -20.11 -29.94
CA ASN A 97 -6.88 -19.36 -31.16
C ASN A 97 -5.58 -18.53 -31.10
N GLN A 98 -5.06 -18.17 -32.29
CA GLN A 98 -3.84 -17.35 -32.37
C GLN A 98 -4.09 -15.96 -31.80
N ARG A 99 -3.10 -15.45 -31.05
CA ARG A 99 -3.09 -14.12 -30.45
C ARG A 99 -1.84 -13.35 -30.83
N PRO A 100 -1.85 -12.01 -30.73
CA PRO A 100 -0.66 -11.21 -30.91
C PRO A 100 0.51 -11.73 -30.04
N GLY A 101 1.54 -12.26 -30.70
CA GLY A 101 2.73 -12.76 -30.04
C GLY A 101 2.69 -14.22 -29.57
N THR A 102 1.60 -14.96 -29.78
CA THR A 102 1.56 -16.40 -29.56
C THR A 102 1.89 -17.18 -30.83
N VAL A 103 2.40 -18.39 -30.65
CA VAL A 103 2.71 -19.36 -31.70
C VAL A 103 1.86 -20.62 -31.48
N PRO A 104 1.55 -21.38 -32.55
CA PRO A 104 0.89 -22.67 -32.40
C PRO A 104 1.79 -23.65 -31.64
N ILE A 105 1.19 -24.41 -30.73
CA ILE A 105 1.80 -25.56 -30.08
C ILE A 105 1.18 -26.80 -30.72
N TYR A 106 2.00 -27.54 -31.46
CA TYR A 106 1.61 -28.75 -32.16
C TYR A 106 1.62 -29.94 -31.22
N GLN A 107 0.59 -30.77 -31.30
CA GLN A 107 0.56 -32.07 -30.64
C GLN A 107 1.12 -33.13 -31.58
N TYR A 108 2.03 -33.91 -31.04
CA TYR A 108 2.60 -35.09 -31.67
C TYR A 108 2.27 -36.32 -30.84
N TYR A 109 1.99 -37.44 -31.50
CA TYR A 109 1.79 -38.71 -30.82
C TYR A 109 2.60 -39.85 -31.43
N ALA A 110 2.93 -40.84 -30.61
CA ALA A 110 3.52 -42.10 -31.04
C ALA A 110 2.76 -43.25 -30.36
N VAL A 111 2.67 -44.38 -31.05
CA VAL A 111 1.99 -45.59 -30.53
C VAL A 111 3.04 -46.65 -30.30
N ASP A 112 3.04 -47.25 -29.11
CA ASP A 112 3.93 -48.37 -28.81
C ASP A 112 3.41 -49.71 -29.38
N SER A 113 4.22 -50.77 -29.27
CA SER A 113 3.88 -52.10 -29.75
C SER A 113 2.67 -52.74 -29.04
N GLY A 114 2.24 -52.17 -27.89
CA GLY A 114 1.06 -52.60 -27.14
C GLY A 114 -0.20 -51.79 -27.44
N GLY A 115 -0.14 -50.84 -28.37
CA GLY A 115 -1.26 -49.97 -28.74
C GLY A 115 -1.45 -48.74 -27.83
N TYR A 116 -0.47 -48.41 -26.98
CA TYR A 116 -0.56 -47.28 -26.06
C TYR A 116 0.06 -46.01 -26.63
N TYR A 117 -0.60 -44.88 -26.39
CA TYR A 117 -0.22 -43.58 -26.95
C TYR A 117 0.74 -42.81 -26.02
N ARG A 118 1.73 -42.15 -26.60
CA ARG A 118 2.58 -41.15 -25.94
C ARG A 118 2.48 -39.83 -26.68
N PHE A 119 2.69 -38.71 -25.97
CA PHE A 119 2.46 -37.36 -26.50
C PHE A 119 3.65 -36.42 -26.30
N MET A 120 3.84 -35.52 -27.26
CA MET A 120 4.80 -34.42 -27.23
C MET A 120 4.12 -33.14 -27.72
N TYR A 121 4.45 -32.00 -27.10
CA TYR A 121 3.89 -30.69 -27.44
C TYR A 121 5.03 -29.72 -27.74
N SER A 122 5.04 -29.12 -28.94
CA SER A 122 6.14 -28.25 -29.35
C SER A 122 5.67 -27.11 -30.25
N SER A 123 6.30 -25.95 -30.10
CA SER A 123 6.17 -24.82 -31.03
C SER A 123 6.88 -25.06 -32.36
N ASN A 124 7.81 -26.02 -32.42
CA ASN A 124 8.50 -26.40 -33.64
C ASN A 124 7.65 -27.34 -34.47
N LEU A 125 7.49 -27.04 -35.76
CA LEU A 125 6.85 -27.91 -36.72
C LEU A 125 7.88 -28.93 -37.26
N TYR A 126 7.91 -30.15 -36.71
CA TYR A 126 8.87 -31.20 -37.08
C TYR A 126 8.50 -31.92 -38.38
N CYS A 127 7.21 -32.19 -38.60
CA CYS A 127 6.69 -32.80 -39.82
C CYS A 127 5.27 -32.30 -40.11
N ALA A 128 4.83 -32.38 -41.38
CA ALA A 128 3.51 -31.89 -41.80
C ALA A 128 2.37 -32.66 -41.11
N ILE A 129 1.20 -32.03 -40.99
CA ILE A 129 0.01 -32.65 -40.37
C ILE A 129 -0.30 -33.99 -41.06
N GLY A 130 -0.55 -35.03 -40.27
CA GLY A 130 -0.83 -36.39 -40.77
C GLY A 130 0.40 -37.16 -41.28
N THR A 131 1.60 -36.57 -41.26
CA THR A 131 2.85 -37.26 -41.61
C THR A 131 3.58 -37.75 -40.36
N SER A 132 4.41 -38.78 -40.52
CA SER A 132 5.19 -39.39 -39.43
C SER A 132 6.67 -39.10 -39.59
N CYS A 133 7.29 -38.59 -38.53
CA CYS A 133 8.74 -38.40 -38.40
C CYS A 133 9.30 -39.19 -37.21
N GLY A 134 8.73 -40.37 -36.94
CA GLY A 134 8.87 -41.10 -35.67
C GLY A 134 7.84 -40.67 -34.61
N TRP A 135 7.18 -39.55 -34.86
CA TRP A 135 5.97 -39.07 -34.21
C TRP A 135 4.98 -38.59 -35.28
N TYR A 136 3.68 -38.80 -35.08
CA TYR A 136 2.61 -38.33 -35.95
C TYR A 136 2.13 -36.95 -35.50
N ASN A 137 2.04 -35.99 -36.42
CA ASN A 137 1.54 -34.65 -36.13
C ASN A 137 0.00 -34.61 -36.21
N SER A 138 -0.66 -34.33 -35.09
CA SER A 138 -2.12 -34.19 -34.97
C SER A 138 -2.65 -32.80 -35.31
N GLY A 139 -1.77 -31.82 -35.54
CA GLY A 139 -2.13 -30.43 -35.73
C GLY A 139 -1.93 -29.58 -34.47
N ILE A 140 -2.57 -28.41 -34.45
CA ILE A 140 -2.44 -27.41 -33.38
C ILE A 140 -3.28 -27.85 -32.19
N ALA A 141 -2.65 -28.00 -31.03
CA ALA A 141 -3.34 -28.31 -29.78
C ALA A 141 -3.87 -27.04 -29.10
N PHE A 142 -3.04 -26.00 -29.05
CA PHE A 142 -3.33 -24.69 -28.46
C PHE A 142 -2.26 -23.69 -28.93
N TYR A 143 -2.38 -22.43 -28.52
CA TYR A 143 -1.41 -21.37 -28.78
C TYR A 143 -0.80 -20.88 -27.46
N ALA A 144 0.51 -20.63 -27.47
CA ALA A 144 1.28 -20.16 -26.31
C ALA A 144 2.36 -19.16 -26.73
N TYR A 145 3.00 -18.47 -25.78
CA TYR A 145 4.06 -17.52 -26.05
C TYR A 145 5.41 -18.24 -26.22
N PRO A 146 6.20 -17.94 -27.26
CA PRO A 146 7.50 -18.60 -27.47
C PRO A 146 8.61 -18.05 -26.55
N ASN A 147 8.44 -16.85 -26.02
CA ASN A 147 9.44 -16.15 -25.19
C ASN A 147 8.81 -15.58 -23.93
N ALA A 148 9.62 -15.41 -22.89
CA ALA A 148 9.21 -14.80 -21.63
C ALA A 148 8.70 -13.37 -21.85
N ARG A 149 7.61 -13.05 -21.17
CA ARG A 149 7.06 -11.70 -21.01
C ARG A 149 6.74 -11.45 -19.54
N ASN A 150 6.64 -10.19 -19.14
CA ASN A 150 6.38 -9.79 -17.74
C ASN A 150 5.04 -10.32 -17.17
N TYR A 151 4.12 -10.76 -18.04
CA TYR A 151 2.81 -11.30 -17.69
C TYR A 151 2.65 -12.81 -17.97
N THR A 152 3.76 -13.51 -18.25
CA THR A 152 3.77 -14.95 -18.56
C THR A 152 4.63 -15.72 -17.57
N LYS A 153 4.34 -17.00 -17.40
CA LYS A 153 5.16 -17.96 -16.65
C LYS A 153 5.65 -19.08 -17.57
N PRO A 154 6.86 -19.64 -17.32
CA PRO A 154 7.38 -20.75 -18.12
C PRO A 154 6.58 -22.04 -17.88
N VAL A 155 6.45 -22.86 -18.92
CA VAL A 155 6.09 -24.27 -18.83
C VAL A 155 7.35 -25.08 -19.14
N PHE A 156 7.78 -25.86 -18.15
CA PHE A 156 8.97 -26.70 -18.24
C PHE A 156 8.61 -28.05 -18.86
N ALA A 157 9.46 -28.53 -19.77
CA ALA A 157 9.38 -29.89 -20.29
C ALA A 157 10.30 -30.80 -19.49
N TYR A 158 9.76 -31.92 -19.02
CA TYR A 158 10.47 -33.00 -18.37
C TYR A 158 10.46 -34.21 -19.30
N VAL A 159 11.61 -34.82 -19.52
CA VAL A 159 11.79 -35.93 -20.47
C VAL A 159 12.39 -37.16 -19.79
N VAL A 160 11.92 -38.33 -20.19
CA VAL A 160 12.51 -39.64 -19.86
C VAL A 160 12.71 -40.39 -21.16
N ASP A 161 13.93 -40.83 -21.48
CA ASP A 161 14.24 -41.48 -22.77
C ASP A 161 14.11 -43.02 -22.75
N SER A 162 14.10 -43.67 -21.57
CA SER A 162 14.09 -45.13 -21.42
C SER A 162 12.90 -45.64 -20.57
N PRO A 163 12.23 -46.75 -20.95
CA PRO A 163 12.47 -47.58 -22.14
C PRO A 163 12.02 -46.93 -23.45
N GLN A 164 11.25 -45.84 -23.36
CA GLN A 164 10.81 -45.05 -24.51
C GLN A 164 10.64 -43.58 -24.11
N GLN A 165 10.80 -42.67 -25.07
CA GLN A 165 10.72 -41.24 -24.81
C GLN A 165 9.31 -40.78 -24.36
N ARG A 166 9.22 -40.09 -23.21
CA ARG A 166 7.97 -39.56 -22.64
C ARG A 166 8.18 -38.14 -22.14
N PHE A 167 7.10 -37.35 -22.15
CA PHE A 167 7.13 -35.94 -21.78
C PHE A 167 6.11 -35.60 -20.69
N LEU A 168 6.51 -34.72 -19.78
CA LEU A 168 5.67 -34.08 -18.76
C LEU A 168 5.87 -32.56 -18.89
N TYR A 169 4.78 -31.82 -19.02
CA TYR A 169 4.79 -30.35 -19.09
C TYR A 169 4.19 -29.78 -17.80
N SER A 170 4.95 -28.95 -17.10
CA SER A 170 4.52 -28.36 -15.83
C SER A 170 4.89 -26.88 -15.75
N ALA A 171 3.96 -26.06 -15.27
CA ALA A 171 4.25 -24.66 -14.93
C ALA A 171 5.07 -24.50 -13.63
N ASN A 172 5.26 -25.60 -12.89
CA ASN A 172 6.07 -25.63 -11.67
C ASN A 172 7.43 -26.26 -11.96
N ALA A 173 8.51 -25.56 -11.57
CA ALA A 173 9.85 -26.13 -11.62
C ALA A 173 10.05 -27.09 -10.43
N TYR A 174 10.23 -28.38 -10.70
CA TYR A 174 10.58 -29.40 -9.70
C TYR A 174 12.09 -29.43 -9.41
N VAL A 175 12.91 -29.27 -10.45
CA VAL A 175 14.39 -29.19 -10.37
C VAL A 175 14.92 -28.21 -11.43
N GLY A 176 16.18 -27.75 -11.29
CA GLY A 176 16.82 -26.89 -12.29
C GLY A 176 17.02 -27.58 -13.65
N VAL A 177 17.28 -26.79 -14.70
CA VAL A 177 17.53 -27.30 -16.07
C VAL A 177 18.69 -28.30 -16.07
N GLY A 178 18.51 -29.45 -16.73
CA GLY A 178 19.45 -30.57 -16.72
C GLY A 178 19.42 -31.42 -15.45
N GLY A 179 18.67 -31.03 -14.42
CA GLY A 179 18.47 -31.80 -13.19
C GLY A 179 17.46 -32.93 -13.36
N ASN A 180 17.50 -33.91 -12.44
CA ASN A 180 16.62 -35.07 -12.44
C ASN A 180 15.63 -35.05 -11.26
N TRP A 181 14.36 -35.34 -11.51
CA TRP A 181 13.30 -35.52 -10.52
C TRP A 181 12.59 -36.86 -10.75
N LEU A 182 12.76 -37.82 -9.83
CA LEU A 182 12.14 -39.15 -9.93
C LEU A 182 12.34 -39.84 -11.30
N GLY A 183 13.52 -39.69 -11.89
CA GLY A 183 13.85 -40.23 -13.21
C GLY A 183 13.58 -39.28 -14.38
N TRP A 184 12.81 -38.22 -14.20
CA TRP A 184 12.52 -37.21 -15.21
C TRP A 184 13.60 -36.13 -15.28
N THR A 185 14.14 -35.87 -16.46
CA THR A 185 15.15 -34.81 -16.66
C THR A 185 14.49 -33.52 -17.12
N ASN A 186 14.76 -32.40 -16.45
CA ASN A 186 14.26 -31.08 -16.87
C ASN A 186 14.98 -30.62 -18.15
N ALA A 187 14.29 -30.65 -19.29
CA ALA A 187 14.80 -30.24 -20.60
C ALA A 187 14.78 -28.71 -20.80
N GLY A 188 14.32 -27.94 -19.82
CA GLY A 188 14.19 -26.49 -19.88
C GLY A 188 12.78 -26.01 -20.16
N THR A 189 12.64 -24.73 -20.52
CA THR A 189 11.35 -24.12 -20.84
C THR A 189 10.91 -24.49 -22.25
N ALA A 190 9.74 -25.10 -22.39
CA ALA A 190 9.16 -25.47 -23.68
C ALA A 190 8.45 -24.29 -24.35
N PHE A 191 7.67 -23.54 -23.58
CA PHE A 191 6.93 -22.35 -23.99
C PHE A 191 6.50 -21.58 -22.74
N TYR A 192 5.90 -20.41 -22.94
CA TYR A 192 5.40 -19.54 -21.89
C TYR A 192 3.88 -19.39 -22.01
N VAL A 193 3.21 -19.40 -20.86
CA VAL A 193 1.75 -19.29 -20.75
C VAL A 193 1.38 -18.09 -19.91
N PRO A 194 0.17 -17.53 -20.04
CA PRO A 194 -0.29 -16.49 -19.12
C PRO A 194 -0.09 -16.90 -17.65
N GLN A 195 0.43 -15.98 -16.84
CA GLN A 195 0.67 -16.28 -15.43
C GLN A 195 -0.61 -16.19 -14.59
N PHE A 196 -1.56 -15.34 -15.01
CA PHE A 196 -2.82 -15.08 -14.33
C PHE A 196 -4.01 -15.39 -15.23
N ARG A 197 -5.14 -15.77 -14.61
CA ARG A 197 -6.42 -15.91 -15.29
C ARG A 197 -7.21 -14.61 -15.20
N LEU A 198 -7.09 -13.75 -16.21
CA LEU A 198 -7.79 -12.47 -16.24
C LEU A 198 -9.21 -12.59 -16.80
N TYR A 199 -10.13 -11.83 -16.21
CA TYR A 199 -11.52 -11.74 -16.63
C TYR A 199 -11.99 -10.28 -16.64
N THR A 200 -12.58 -9.86 -17.76
CA THR A 200 -13.36 -8.62 -17.78
C THR A 200 -14.74 -8.87 -17.16
N SER A 201 -15.33 -7.84 -16.55
CA SER A 201 -16.76 -7.88 -16.29
C SER A 201 -17.48 -7.79 -17.63
N HIS A 202 -18.26 -8.81 -17.99
CA HIS A 202 -18.90 -8.86 -19.32
C HIS A 202 -19.98 -7.78 -19.49
N ASP A 203 -20.39 -7.10 -18.41
CA ASP A 203 -21.55 -6.22 -18.44
C ASP A 203 -21.22 -4.73 -18.37
N TYR A 204 -19.94 -4.30 -18.42
CA TYR A 204 -19.59 -2.88 -18.25
C TYR A 204 -18.55 -2.38 -19.23
N ILE A 205 -18.76 -1.17 -19.75
CA ILE A 205 -17.71 -0.37 -20.38
C ILE A 205 -16.70 0.02 -19.32
N GLU A 206 -15.42 -0.10 -19.64
CA GLU A 206 -14.35 0.06 -18.65
C GLU A 206 -13.14 0.75 -19.26
N GLY A 207 -12.27 1.30 -18.40
CA GLY A 207 -11.09 2.00 -18.85
C GLY A 207 -10.25 2.59 -17.75
N TYR A 208 -9.19 3.26 -18.16
CA TYR A 208 -8.27 3.97 -17.29
C TYR A 208 -7.74 5.24 -17.96
N SER A 209 -7.14 6.12 -17.18
CA SER A 209 -6.50 7.35 -17.64
C SER A 209 -4.99 7.24 -17.63
N SER A 210 -4.30 8.06 -18.43
CA SER A 210 -2.82 8.14 -18.46
C SER A 210 -2.17 8.66 -17.18
N THR A 211 -2.93 9.28 -16.29
CA THR A 211 -2.44 9.89 -15.06
C THR A 211 -3.53 9.94 -14.00
N THR A 212 -3.15 9.93 -12.73
CA THR A 212 -4.04 10.10 -11.57
C THR A 212 -4.41 11.56 -11.32
N SER A 213 -3.61 12.51 -11.84
CA SER A 213 -3.88 13.94 -11.74
C SER A 213 -3.43 14.70 -12.99
N VAL A 214 -4.06 15.85 -13.25
CA VAL A 214 -3.74 16.77 -14.36
C VAL A 214 -4.13 18.21 -13.98
N ALA A 215 -3.34 19.19 -14.40
CA ALA A 215 -3.67 20.61 -14.21
C ALA A 215 -4.40 21.18 -15.44
N PRO A 216 -5.17 22.27 -15.31
CA PRO A 216 -5.67 23.01 -16.46
C PRO A 216 -4.58 23.35 -17.49
N GLY A 217 -4.92 23.20 -18.77
CA GLY A 217 -3.99 23.28 -19.90
C GLY A 217 -3.20 21.98 -20.16
N GLY A 218 -3.15 21.07 -19.19
CA GLY A 218 -2.58 19.73 -19.36
C GLY A 218 -3.50 18.81 -20.15
N GLU A 219 -2.93 17.74 -20.72
CA GLU A 219 -3.66 16.71 -21.44
C GLU A 219 -3.74 15.43 -20.61
N ILE A 220 -4.94 14.84 -20.54
CA ILE A 220 -5.18 13.49 -20.02
C ILE A 220 -5.69 12.58 -21.14
N LYS A 221 -5.17 11.36 -21.23
CA LYS A 221 -5.55 10.38 -22.26
C LYS A 221 -6.40 9.29 -21.62
N PHE A 222 -7.41 8.83 -22.34
CA PHE A 222 -8.31 7.76 -21.89
C PHE A 222 -8.17 6.52 -22.78
N TYR A 223 -8.16 5.37 -22.11
CA TYR A 223 -7.99 4.06 -22.71
C TYR A 223 -9.20 3.22 -22.35
N LEU A 224 -10.05 2.93 -23.34
CA LEU A 224 -11.37 2.35 -23.13
C LEU A 224 -11.50 0.97 -23.78
N ASN A 225 -12.28 0.12 -23.14
CA ASN A 225 -12.63 -1.22 -23.59
C ASN A 225 -14.14 -1.43 -23.50
N ASP A 226 -14.70 -1.99 -24.58
CA ASP A 226 -16.04 -2.56 -24.59
C ASP A 226 -15.91 -4.09 -24.65
N PRO A 227 -16.06 -4.80 -23.52
CA PRO A 227 -15.98 -6.26 -23.49
C PRO A 227 -17.03 -6.97 -24.37
N LEU A 228 -18.14 -6.30 -24.70
CA LEU A 228 -19.27 -6.86 -25.45
C LEU A 228 -19.18 -6.65 -26.95
N ALA A 229 -18.40 -5.65 -27.41
CA ALA A 229 -18.30 -5.32 -28.83
C ALA A 229 -17.87 -6.53 -29.69
N GLN A 230 -16.90 -7.35 -29.25
CA GLN A 230 -16.40 -8.53 -29.96
C GLN A 230 -16.20 -8.31 -31.47
N ALA A 231 -15.45 -7.25 -31.84
CA ALA A 231 -15.24 -6.79 -33.22
C ALA A 231 -16.44 -6.14 -33.93
N THR A 232 -17.51 -5.81 -33.19
CA THR A 232 -18.65 -4.99 -33.61
C THR A 232 -18.70 -3.73 -32.75
N PRO A 233 -18.03 -2.63 -33.17
CA PRO A 233 -17.85 -1.47 -32.31
C PRO A 233 -19.15 -0.72 -32.00
N SER A 234 -19.26 -0.22 -30.77
CA SER A 234 -20.40 0.60 -30.29
C SER A 234 -19.96 2.05 -30.05
N SER A 235 -20.90 3.00 -30.20
CA SER A 235 -20.63 4.43 -30.02
C SER A 235 -21.09 4.89 -28.64
N PHE A 236 -20.23 5.63 -27.94
CA PHE A 236 -20.50 6.16 -26.59
C PHE A 236 -20.14 7.64 -26.50
N LEU A 237 -20.84 8.37 -25.63
CA LEU A 237 -20.57 9.78 -25.36
C LEU A 237 -19.79 9.91 -24.04
N PRO A 238 -18.55 10.41 -24.07
CA PRO A 238 -17.80 10.71 -22.85
C PRO A 238 -18.41 11.88 -22.08
N GLN A 239 -18.79 11.65 -20.82
CA GLN A 239 -19.37 12.67 -19.93
C GLN A 239 -18.47 12.87 -18.71
N PHE A 240 -18.15 14.13 -18.42
CA PHE A 240 -17.27 14.48 -17.30
C PHE A 240 -18.06 15.08 -16.16
N TYR A 241 -17.67 14.71 -14.95
CA TYR A 241 -18.29 15.15 -13.71
C TYR A 241 -17.22 15.55 -12.69
N LYS A 242 -17.59 16.47 -11.81
CA LYS A 242 -16.80 16.87 -10.66
C LYS A 242 -17.58 16.55 -9.39
N VAL A 243 -16.91 15.94 -8.42
CA VAL A 243 -17.49 15.64 -7.11
C VAL A 243 -17.65 16.93 -6.31
N GLU A 244 -18.88 17.44 -6.20
CA GLU A 244 -19.17 18.69 -5.48
C GLU A 244 -20.37 18.63 -4.52
N SER A 245 -21.37 17.77 -4.77
CA SER A 245 -22.53 17.62 -3.87
C SER A 245 -23.30 16.33 -4.14
N SER A 246 -23.62 15.58 -3.09
CA SER A 246 -24.13 14.20 -3.16
C SER A 246 -25.63 14.06 -3.45
N ILE A 247 -26.23 14.87 -4.31
CA ILE A 247 -27.70 14.79 -4.51
C ILE A 247 -28.12 13.41 -5.06
N ASP A 248 -27.25 12.71 -5.78
CA ASP A 248 -27.28 11.26 -5.99
C ASP A 248 -25.97 10.85 -6.68
N ARG A 249 -25.42 9.67 -6.37
CA ARG A 249 -24.22 9.13 -7.05
C ARG A 249 -24.56 8.87 -8.53
N GLY A 250 -24.31 9.87 -9.39
CA GLY A 250 -24.70 9.85 -10.80
C GLY A 250 -25.51 11.07 -11.27
N GLN A 251 -25.86 12.01 -10.37
CA GLN A 251 -26.50 13.28 -10.72
C GLN A 251 -25.61 14.51 -10.48
N ASP A 252 -24.29 14.32 -10.32
CA ASP A 252 -23.35 15.44 -10.39
C ASP A 252 -23.61 16.23 -11.69
N ARG A 253 -23.44 17.54 -11.65
CA ARG A 253 -23.66 18.35 -12.85
C ARG A 253 -22.57 18.05 -13.86
N GLU A 254 -22.96 17.66 -15.08
CA GLU A 254 -22.02 17.53 -16.19
C GLU A 254 -21.31 18.87 -16.42
N ILE A 255 -19.98 18.85 -16.35
CA ILE A 255 -19.12 20.05 -16.34
C ILE A 255 -18.66 20.47 -17.74
N ASP A 256 -18.94 19.66 -18.76
CA ASP A 256 -18.69 19.95 -20.17
C ASP A 256 -19.95 19.69 -21.02
N PRO A 257 -21.10 20.33 -20.71
CA PRO A 257 -22.41 19.99 -21.29
C PRO A 257 -22.54 20.36 -22.77
N ASN A 258 -21.59 21.14 -23.31
CA ASN A 258 -21.56 21.51 -24.72
C ASN A 258 -20.96 20.41 -25.61
N ASN A 259 -20.61 19.25 -25.04
CA ASN A 259 -20.03 18.11 -25.75
C ASN A 259 -18.83 18.49 -26.62
N ASN A 260 -17.88 19.25 -26.06
CA ASN A 260 -16.61 19.51 -26.75
C ASN A 260 -15.79 18.22 -26.97
N THR A 261 -16.20 17.11 -26.37
CA THR A 261 -15.64 15.78 -26.58
C THR A 261 -16.56 14.99 -27.53
N PRO A 262 -16.12 14.65 -28.74
CA PRO A 262 -16.91 13.85 -29.67
C PRO A 262 -17.27 12.46 -29.12
N ALA A 263 -18.34 11.88 -29.66
CA ALA A 263 -18.63 10.46 -29.42
C ALA A 263 -17.45 9.58 -29.87
N VAL A 264 -17.19 8.53 -29.12
CA VAL A 264 -16.09 7.59 -29.35
C VAL A 264 -16.63 6.21 -29.71
N THR A 265 -15.95 5.55 -30.64
CA THR A 265 -16.27 4.18 -31.05
C THR A 265 -15.34 3.20 -30.33
N LEU A 266 -15.91 2.26 -29.59
CA LEU A 266 -15.18 1.31 -28.74
C LEU A 266 -15.27 -0.11 -29.27
N ASN A 267 -14.20 -0.87 -29.09
CA ASN A 267 -14.14 -2.29 -29.40
C ASN A 267 -13.47 -3.05 -28.23
N THR A 268 -13.55 -4.37 -28.25
CA THR A 268 -12.90 -5.24 -27.25
C THR A 268 -11.38 -5.19 -27.39
N GLN A 269 -10.69 -5.01 -26.26
CA GLN A 269 -9.24 -4.89 -26.15
C GLN A 269 -8.61 -6.11 -25.47
N ASN A 270 -7.30 -6.31 -25.68
CA ASN A 270 -6.55 -7.40 -25.03
C ASN A 270 -6.28 -7.08 -23.55
N ILE A 271 -6.53 -8.04 -22.65
CA ILE A 271 -6.36 -7.85 -21.21
C ILE A 271 -5.12 -8.51 -20.60
N ASP A 272 -4.40 -9.36 -21.34
CA ASP A 272 -3.42 -10.32 -20.80
C ASP A 272 -2.29 -9.67 -19.96
N SER A 273 -1.91 -8.44 -20.29
CA SER A 273 -0.82 -7.71 -19.65
C SER A 273 -1.26 -6.75 -18.55
N CYS A 274 -2.58 -6.52 -18.41
CA CYS A 274 -3.17 -5.44 -17.63
C CYS A 274 -2.71 -5.38 -16.17
N THR A 275 -2.55 -6.53 -15.50
CA THR A 275 -2.18 -6.54 -14.08
C THR A 275 -0.75 -6.06 -13.87
N VAL A 276 0.24 -6.65 -14.54
CA VAL A 276 1.67 -6.45 -14.20
C VAL A 276 2.32 -5.38 -15.06
N ALA A 277 2.05 -5.37 -16.36
CA ALA A 277 2.73 -4.48 -17.31
C ALA A 277 1.84 -3.31 -17.79
N GLY A 278 0.56 -3.31 -17.38
CA GLY A 278 -0.46 -2.42 -17.93
C GLY A 278 -1.11 -2.99 -19.19
N CYS A 279 -2.34 -2.56 -19.47
CA CYS A 279 -3.16 -3.12 -20.53
C CYS A 279 -2.62 -2.84 -21.94
N SER A 280 -1.83 -1.77 -22.10
CA SER A 280 -1.29 -1.37 -23.41
C SER A 280 -2.37 -1.13 -24.47
N TRP A 281 -3.55 -0.67 -24.04
CA TRP A 281 -4.63 -0.32 -24.97
C TRP A 281 -4.24 0.92 -25.76
N PRO A 282 -4.69 1.06 -27.02
CA PRO A 282 -4.51 2.29 -27.77
C PRO A 282 -5.26 3.44 -27.08
N VAL A 283 -4.74 4.65 -27.19
CA VAL A 283 -5.44 5.86 -26.76
C VAL A 283 -6.76 5.95 -27.52
N THR A 284 -7.88 5.98 -26.80
CA THR A 284 -9.20 6.14 -27.40
C THR A 284 -9.44 7.61 -27.76
N PHE A 285 -9.18 8.50 -26.80
CA PHE A 285 -9.21 9.95 -27.02
C PHE A 285 -8.38 10.66 -25.94
N SER A 286 -8.11 11.95 -26.18
CA SER A 286 -7.39 12.81 -25.25
C SER A 286 -8.23 14.04 -24.91
N LYS A 287 -8.09 14.54 -23.69
CA LYS A 287 -8.79 15.73 -23.19
C LYS A 287 -7.76 16.73 -22.67
N THR A 288 -7.67 17.89 -23.32
CA THR A 288 -7.02 19.05 -22.72
C THR A 288 -7.97 19.64 -21.67
N ILE A 289 -7.49 19.76 -20.43
CA ILE A 289 -8.29 20.27 -19.32
C ILE A 289 -8.52 21.77 -19.49
N PRO A 290 -9.77 22.24 -19.61
CA PRO A 290 -10.06 23.66 -19.74
C PRO A 290 -9.63 24.46 -18.51
N SER A 291 -9.27 25.74 -18.68
CA SER A 291 -8.96 26.66 -17.58
C SER A 291 -10.14 26.92 -16.64
N THR A 292 -11.36 26.59 -17.04
CA THR A 292 -12.58 26.71 -16.23
C THR A 292 -12.77 25.56 -15.25
N TRP A 293 -12.03 24.46 -15.39
CA TRP A 293 -12.09 23.33 -14.45
C TRP A 293 -11.29 23.68 -13.20
N THR A 294 -12.00 23.85 -12.08
CA THR A 294 -11.42 24.19 -10.79
C THR A 294 -10.85 22.93 -10.09
N PRO A 295 -9.94 23.07 -9.11
CA PRO A 295 -9.40 21.92 -8.42
C PRO A 295 -10.48 21.01 -7.82
N GLY A 296 -10.29 19.69 -7.90
CA GLY A 296 -11.28 18.70 -7.45
C GLY A 296 -10.98 17.25 -7.82
N LEU A 297 -11.80 16.34 -7.28
CA LEU A 297 -11.93 14.97 -7.79
C LEU A 297 -12.94 14.96 -8.94
N TYR A 298 -12.53 14.37 -10.06
CA TYR A 298 -13.30 14.29 -11.29
C TYR A 298 -13.46 12.83 -11.69
N TYR A 299 -14.48 12.53 -12.48
CA TYR A 299 -14.60 11.24 -13.14
C TYR A 299 -15.17 11.36 -14.55
N LEU A 300 -14.73 10.44 -15.41
CA LEU A 300 -15.33 10.17 -16.71
C LEU A 300 -16.37 9.05 -16.54
N ASN A 301 -17.58 9.28 -17.07
CA ASN A 301 -18.65 8.31 -17.20
C ASN A 301 -19.00 8.11 -18.70
N LEU A 302 -19.38 6.90 -19.07
CA LEU A 302 -19.67 6.51 -20.47
C LEU A 302 -21.09 5.94 -20.63
N GLY A 303 -22.01 6.31 -19.71
CA GLY A 303 -23.37 5.80 -19.62
C GLY A 303 -23.50 4.58 -18.69
N THR A 304 -24.67 3.95 -18.71
CA THR A 304 -24.95 2.76 -17.90
C THR A 304 -25.23 1.57 -18.82
N PRO A 305 -24.52 0.43 -18.66
CA PRO A 305 -23.54 0.13 -17.61
C PRO A 305 -22.08 0.51 -17.98
N ALA A 306 -21.47 1.44 -17.23
CA ALA A 306 -20.04 1.77 -17.33
C ALA A 306 -19.39 1.98 -15.96
N ARG A 307 -18.07 1.78 -15.90
CA ARG A 307 -17.25 2.07 -14.72
C ARG A 307 -16.72 3.50 -14.79
N ASN A 308 -16.81 4.23 -13.68
CA ASN A 308 -16.25 5.58 -13.58
C ASN A 308 -14.73 5.54 -13.58
N ILE A 309 -14.09 6.45 -14.33
CA ILE A 309 -12.64 6.62 -14.36
C ILE A 309 -12.29 7.90 -13.63
N PHE A 310 -11.78 7.76 -12.41
CA PHE A 310 -11.46 8.88 -11.52
C PHE A 310 -10.09 9.48 -11.79
N PHE A 311 -9.98 10.80 -11.68
CA PHE A 311 -8.73 11.56 -11.74
C PHE A 311 -8.86 12.88 -10.97
N VAL A 312 -7.74 13.45 -10.55
CA VAL A 312 -7.70 14.76 -9.90
C VAL A 312 -7.44 15.86 -10.91
N VAL A 313 -8.23 16.93 -10.86
CA VAL A 313 -7.82 18.21 -11.43
C VAL A 313 -7.10 18.98 -10.33
N ARG A 314 -5.80 19.19 -10.50
CA ARG A 314 -4.95 19.92 -9.55
C ARG A 314 -4.83 21.39 -9.95
N PRO A 315 -4.52 22.32 -9.03
CA PRO A 315 -4.25 23.71 -9.39
C PRO A 315 -3.06 23.84 -10.36
N VAL A 316 -3.07 24.88 -11.20
CA VAL A 316 -1.90 25.25 -12.02
C VAL A 316 -0.76 25.76 -11.14
N VAL A 317 -1.10 26.63 -10.18
CA VAL A 317 -0.18 27.16 -9.17
C VAL A 317 -0.62 26.62 -7.81
N PRO A 318 0.18 25.81 -7.11
CA PRO A 318 -0.19 25.26 -5.81
C PRO A 318 -0.54 26.35 -4.80
N ALA A 319 -1.57 26.09 -4.00
CA ALA A 319 -2.10 26.94 -2.97
C ALA A 319 -2.56 28.33 -3.45
N SER A 320 -3.10 28.39 -4.67
CA SER A 320 -3.60 29.61 -5.31
C SER A 320 -5.06 29.90 -4.99
N THR A 321 -5.88 28.86 -4.79
CA THR A 321 -7.28 29.01 -4.36
C THR A 321 -7.44 28.68 -2.88
N SER A 322 -6.66 27.74 -2.34
CA SER A 322 -6.75 27.36 -0.92
C SER A 322 -5.40 27.03 -0.30
N LYS A 323 -5.27 27.27 1.01
CA LYS A 323 -4.14 26.78 1.82
C LYS A 323 -4.37 25.38 2.38
N ILE A 324 -5.48 24.73 2.01
CA ILE A 324 -5.85 23.37 2.36
C ILE A 324 -5.67 22.49 1.12
N LEU A 325 -4.86 21.42 1.24
CA LEU A 325 -4.71 20.37 0.23
C LEU A 325 -5.29 19.07 0.75
N MET A 326 -6.19 18.45 -0.01
CA MET A 326 -6.64 17.07 0.22
C MET A 326 -5.86 16.11 -0.69
N VAL A 327 -5.23 15.10 -0.10
CA VAL A 327 -4.45 14.08 -0.83
C VAL A 327 -5.25 12.79 -0.92
N LEU A 328 -5.59 12.38 -2.14
CA LEU A 328 -6.42 11.19 -2.38
C LEU A 328 -5.59 9.92 -2.58
N PRO A 329 -6.00 8.78 -1.99
CA PRO A 329 -5.19 7.57 -1.93
C PRO A 329 -5.33 6.69 -3.19
N PHE A 330 -4.87 7.19 -4.34
CA PHE A 330 -4.88 6.41 -5.58
C PHE A 330 -4.06 5.12 -5.45
N SER A 331 -2.97 5.14 -4.68
CA SER A 331 -2.19 3.93 -4.42
C SER A 331 -2.97 2.88 -3.62
N THR A 332 -3.76 3.28 -2.61
CA THR A 332 -4.67 2.35 -1.91
C THR A 332 -5.76 1.84 -2.84
N TRP A 333 -6.41 2.73 -3.60
CA TRP A 333 -7.43 2.32 -4.56
C TRP A 333 -6.88 1.27 -5.53
N GLN A 334 -5.65 1.47 -6.00
CA GLN A 334 -4.99 0.57 -6.93
C GLN A 334 -4.53 -0.75 -6.28
N ALA A 335 -4.11 -0.73 -5.02
CA ALA A 335 -3.76 -1.94 -4.28
C ALA A 335 -4.98 -2.82 -3.99
N TYR A 336 -6.13 -2.21 -3.70
CA TYR A 336 -7.43 -2.90 -3.54
C TYR A 336 -8.13 -3.20 -4.87
N ASN A 337 -7.60 -2.73 -6.00
CA ASN A 337 -8.16 -2.99 -7.31
C ASN A 337 -8.03 -4.49 -7.67
N LYS A 338 -9.13 -5.23 -7.53
CA LYS A 338 -9.25 -6.66 -7.87
C LYS A 338 -9.70 -6.89 -9.32
N TRP A 339 -9.66 -5.85 -10.17
CA TRP A 339 -10.04 -5.98 -11.57
C TRP A 339 -9.22 -7.09 -12.24
N GLY A 340 -9.87 -7.90 -13.08
CA GLY A 340 -9.25 -9.07 -13.68
C GLY A 340 -9.13 -10.27 -12.74
N LYS A 341 -9.71 -10.23 -11.53
CA LYS A 341 -9.50 -11.22 -10.46
C LYS A 341 -8.03 -11.35 -9.99
N VAL A 342 -7.25 -10.28 -10.14
CA VAL A 342 -5.85 -10.24 -9.69
C VAL A 342 -5.59 -8.92 -8.98
N GLY A 343 -4.95 -8.97 -7.82
CA GLY A 343 -4.67 -7.77 -7.03
C GLY A 343 -3.53 -7.97 -6.04
N SER A 344 -3.29 -6.96 -5.21
CA SER A 344 -2.25 -7.02 -4.17
C SER A 344 -2.65 -7.89 -2.97
N TYR A 345 -3.82 -8.54 -3.00
CA TYR A 345 -4.30 -9.46 -1.98
C TYR A 345 -4.78 -10.73 -2.67
N GLY A 346 -4.31 -11.89 -2.18
CA GLY A 346 -4.79 -13.18 -2.64
C GLY A 346 -6.17 -13.52 -2.07
N ALA A 347 -6.85 -14.48 -2.68
CA ALA A 347 -8.01 -15.11 -2.08
C ALA A 347 -7.66 -15.78 -0.73
N PRO A 348 -8.55 -15.74 0.29
CA PRO A 348 -8.50 -16.74 1.34
C PRO A 348 -8.61 -18.13 0.70
N VAL A 349 -7.90 -19.11 1.28
CA VAL A 349 -7.56 -20.46 0.74
C VAL A 349 -8.76 -21.28 0.18
N GLN A 350 -10.00 -20.78 0.32
CA GLN A 350 -11.24 -21.41 -0.12
C GLN A 350 -11.89 -20.80 -1.37
N SER A 351 -11.44 -19.64 -1.89
CA SER A 351 -11.93 -19.14 -3.20
C SER A 351 -10.89 -19.36 -4.29
N VAL A 352 -11.13 -20.35 -5.15
CA VAL A 352 -10.27 -20.82 -6.26
C VAL A 352 -10.09 -19.83 -7.43
N ASP A 353 -10.37 -18.54 -7.22
CA ASP A 353 -10.63 -17.62 -8.34
C ASP A 353 -9.90 -16.26 -8.27
N TYR A 354 -9.06 -15.97 -7.26
CA TYR A 354 -8.28 -14.71 -7.20
C TYR A 354 -6.78 -14.94 -7.01
N ASP A 355 -5.96 -14.38 -7.91
CA ASP A 355 -4.50 -14.47 -7.83
C ASP A 355 -3.90 -13.24 -7.15
N PHE A 356 -2.90 -13.47 -6.29
CA PHE A 356 -2.04 -12.41 -5.76
C PHE A 356 -1.01 -11.99 -6.81
N SER A 357 -0.78 -10.68 -6.93
CA SER A 357 0.35 -10.11 -7.64
C SER A 357 1.03 -9.04 -6.80
N PRO A 358 2.37 -9.08 -6.63
CA PRO A 358 3.09 -7.99 -5.99
C PRO A 358 3.23 -6.76 -6.90
N TYR A 359 2.79 -6.85 -8.15
CA TYR A 359 2.77 -5.76 -9.13
C TYR A 359 1.35 -5.50 -9.59
N VAL A 360 0.89 -4.27 -9.50
CA VAL A 360 -0.43 -3.85 -10.02
C VAL A 360 -0.33 -2.52 -10.75
N SER A 361 -0.65 -2.52 -12.04
CA SER A 361 -0.52 -1.35 -12.93
C SER A 361 -1.73 -0.43 -12.86
N PHE A 362 -1.52 0.88 -12.76
CA PHE A 362 -2.54 1.91 -12.93
C PHE A 362 -3.11 1.97 -14.35
N ASP A 363 -2.45 1.32 -15.32
CA ASP A 363 -2.92 1.20 -16.70
C ASP A 363 -3.92 0.03 -16.84
N ARG A 364 -4.90 -0.03 -15.95
CA ARG A 364 -5.99 -1.01 -15.98
C ARG A 364 -7.26 -0.43 -15.34
N PRO A 365 -8.46 -0.93 -15.69
CA PRO A 365 -9.69 -0.44 -15.09
C PRO A 365 -9.80 -0.70 -13.59
N TYR A 366 -10.62 0.10 -12.90
CA TYR A 366 -10.95 -0.10 -11.49
C TYR A 366 -12.14 -1.05 -11.32
N TRP A 367 -12.02 -2.00 -10.39
CA TRP A 367 -13.15 -2.82 -9.95
C TRP A 367 -14.15 -2.00 -9.10
N GLU A 368 -15.43 -2.38 -9.11
CA GLU A 368 -16.51 -1.61 -8.45
C GLU A 368 -16.47 -1.70 -6.93
N GLY A 369 -15.92 -2.77 -6.37
CA GLY A 369 -15.73 -2.92 -4.94
C GLY A 369 -14.44 -2.27 -4.43
N VAL A 370 -13.77 -1.43 -5.24
CA VAL A 370 -12.76 -0.52 -4.70
C VAL A 370 -13.48 0.61 -3.97
N ASP A 371 -13.06 0.86 -2.74
CA ASP A 371 -13.74 1.78 -1.80
C ASP A 371 -13.46 3.27 -2.09
N ILE A 372 -13.64 3.67 -3.35
CA ILE A 372 -13.52 5.05 -3.82
C ILE A 372 -14.67 5.88 -3.23
N TYR A 373 -15.86 5.30 -3.12
CA TYR A 373 -17.07 6.02 -2.74
C TYR A 373 -17.07 6.50 -1.29
N ARG A 374 -16.28 5.90 -0.38
CA ARG A 374 -16.04 6.48 0.95
C ARG A 374 -15.42 7.88 0.86
N HIS A 375 -14.41 8.03 0.00
CA HIS A 375 -13.71 9.28 -0.23
C HIS A 375 -14.61 10.28 -0.96
N PHE A 376 -15.37 9.79 -1.95
CA PHE A 376 -16.43 10.57 -2.61
C PHE A 376 -17.39 11.17 -1.58
N ASP A 377 -17.94 10.35 -0.68
CA ASP A 377 -18.89 10.82 0.32
C ASP A 377 -18.27 11.86 1.26
N PHE A 378 -17.04 11.64 1.74
CA PHE A 378 -16.35 12.65 2.56
C PHE A 378 -16.23 13.98 1.82
N ILE A 379 -15.75 13.97 0.57
CA ILE A 379 -15.56 15.16 -0.26
C ILE A 379 -16.90 15.86 -0.52
N ALA A 380 -17.89 15.11 -0.99
CA ALA A 380 -19.19 15.64 -1.36
C ALA A 380 -19.88 16.32 -0.17
N ASN A 381 -19.84 15.72 1.03
CA ASN A 381 -20.38 16.37 2.22
C ASN A 381 -19.53 17.53 2.71
N MET A 382 -18.20 17.42 2.60
CA MET A 382 -17.32 18.50 3.05
C MET A 382 -17.54 19.78 2.22
N LEU A 383 -17.82 19.63 0.93
CA LEU A 383 -18.04 20.72 -0.01
C LEU A 383 -19.51 21.16 -0.13
N ASP A 384 -20.44 20.40 0.45
CA ASP A 384 -21.87 20.70 0.39
C ASP A 384 -22.21 22.00 1.14
N GLN A 385 -22.60 23.00 0.35
CA GLN A 385 -22.91 24.35 0.82
C GLN A 385 -24.27 24.45 1.54
N SER A 386 -25.11 23.42 1.44
CA SER A 386 -26.42 23.38 2.09
C SER A 386 -26.36 22.90 3.55
N LEU A 387 -25.23 22.30 3.97
CA LEU A 387 -25.06 21.83 5.33
C LEU A 387 -24.91 23.00 6.32
N PRO A 388 -25.63 22.97 7.46
CA PRO A 388 -25.49 24.00 8.48
C PRO A 388 -24.07 23.96 9.06
N ALA A 389 -23.28 25.01 8.79
CA ALA A 389 -21.95 25.16 9.38
C ALA A 389 -22.10 25.63 10.85
N PRO A 390 -21.40 25.01 11.82
CA PRO A 390 -21.50 25.35 13.25
C PRO A 390 -21.14 26.78 13.65
N ASN A 391 -20.46 27.54 12.79
CA ASN A 391 -19.87 28.84 13.16
C ASN A 391 -20.52 29.98 12.37
N PRO A 392 -20.63 31.19 12.96
CA PRO A 392 -21.17 32.36 12.29
C PRO A 392 -20.27 32.70 11.09
N GLY A 393 -20.71 32.32 9.89
CA GLY A 393 -19.98 32.62 8.65
C GLY A 393 -20.26 31.76 7.42
N ASN A 394 -21.05 30.67 7.49
CA ASN A 394 -21.32 29.79 6.32
C ASN A 394 -20.06 29.55 5.47
N LEU A 395 -19.00 29.04 6.11
CA LEU A 395 -17.69 28.96 5.48
C LEU A 395 -17.67 27.85 4.43
N LYS A 396 -17.68 28.27 3.16
CA LYS A 396 -17.25 27.46 2.02
C LYS A 396 -15.80 27.07 2.26
N TYR A 397 -15.52 25.79 2.48
CA TYR A 397 -14.13 25.33 2.45
C TYR A 397 -13.72 25.17 0.99
N GLU A 398 -12.91 26.11 0.52
CA GLU A 398 -12.15 25.87 -0.70
C GLU A 398 -11.01 24.92 -0.35
N VAL A 399 -10.86 23.85 -1.13
CA VAL A 399 -9.84 22.81 -0.97
C VAL A 399 -9.22 22.57 -2.32
N GLU A 400 -7.89 22.52 -2.37
CA GLU A 400 -7.17 22.02 -3.53
C GLU A 400 -6.93 20.52 -3.38
N PHE A 401 -6.71 19.82 -4.49
CA PHE A 401 -6.61 18.37 -4.52
C PHE A 401 -5.30 17.92 -5.18
N ALA A 402 -4.76 16.83 -4.67
CA ALA A 402 -3.67 16.08 -5.28
C ALA A 402 -3.95 14.58 -5.16
N SER A 403 -3.41 13.79 -6.08
CA SER A 403 -3.26 12.36 -5.85
C SER A 403 -2.03 12.10 -4.98
N ASP A 404 -2.01 11.02 -4.21
CA ASP A 404 -0.80 10.58 -3.50
C ASP A 404 0.40 10.33 -4.45
N ILE A 405 0.16 10.02 -5.72
CA ILE A 405 1.20 9.93 -6.75
C ILE A 405 1.87 11.29 -7.02
N ASP A 406 1.15 12.41 -6.91
CA ASP A 406 1.76 13.75 -6.98
C ASP A 406 2.69 13.98 -5.78
N LEU A 407 2.27 13.52 -4.60
CA LEU A 407 3.06 13.57 -3.37
C LEU A 407 4.32 12.67 -3.47
N HIS A 408 4.29 11.58 -4.26
CA HIS A 408 5.50 10.80 -4.56
C HIS A 408 6.48 11.56 -5.46
N ARG A 409 5.95 12.22 -6.49
CA ARG A 409 6.73 12.82 -7.58
C ARG A 409 7.39 14.14 -7.21
N ASP A 410 6.68 15.00 -6.49
CA ASP A 410 7.10 16.37 -6.22
C ASP A 410 7.41 16.60 -4.74
N PRO A 411 8.69 16.66 -4.33
CA PRO A 411 9.08 16.94 -2.94
C PRO A 411 8.70 18.34 -2.47
N ASN A 412 8.41 19.28 -3.38
CA ASN A 412 8.05 20.65 -3.03
C ASN A 412 6.54 20.90 -3.02
N LEU A 413 5.72 19.92 -3.42
CA LEU A 413 4.26 20.03 -3.56
C LEU A 413 3.61 20.66 -2.32
N LEU A 414 4.03 20.23 -1.13
CA LEU A 414 3.37 20.59 0.13
C LEU A 414 3.76 21.97 0.67
N SER A 415 4.91 22.52 0.24
CA SER A 415 5.49 23.74 0.80
C SER A 415 4.58 24.99 0.79
N PRO A 416 3.68 25.19 -0.21
CA PRO A 416 2.84 26.39 -0.27
C PRO A 416 1.56 26.29 0.59
N TYR A 417 1.27 25.12 1.15
CA TYR A 417 0.06 24.83 1.92
C TYR A 417 0.25 25.08 3.42
N GLN A 418 -0.86 25.25 4.14
CA GLN A 418 -0.90 25.35 5.60
C GLN A 418 -1.47 24.09 6.24
N LEU A 419 -2.44 23.44 5.57
CA LEU A 419 -3.09 22.23 6.03
C LEU A 419 -3.09 21.17 4.91
N ILE A 420 -2.59 19.98 5.23
CA ILE A 420 -2.77 18.78 4.42
C ILE A 420 -3.83 17.90 5.07
N MET A 421 -4.68 17.26 4.28
CA MET A 421 -5.70 16.33 4.76
C MET A 421 -5.61 14.99 4.05
N MET A 422 -5.69 13.92 4.83
CA MET A 422 -5.97 12.56 4.36
C MET A 422 -7.30 12.12 4.97
N VAL A 423 -8.13 11.44 4.20
CA VAL A 423 -9.49 11.04 4.59
C VAL A 423 -9.72 9.61 4.15
N GLY A 424 -10.41 8.81 4.96
CA GLY A 424 -10.66 7.42 4.63
C GLY A 424 -9.42 6.55 4.84
N HIS A 425 -8.91 5.94 3.77
CA HIS A 425 -8.03 4.76 3.86
C HIS A 425 -6.72 4.95 3.08
N ASN A 426 -5.74 5.61 3.70
CA ASN A 426 -4.40 5.84 3.14
C ASN A 426 -3.42 4.73 3.58
N GLU A 427 -3.73 3.46 3.26
CA GLU A 427 -2.95 2.28 3.71
C GLU A 427 -1.58 2.13 3.02
N TYR A 428 -1.48 2.46 1.73
CA TYR A 428 -0.28 2.24 0.93
C TYR A 428 0.45 3.56 0.74
N ILE A 429 1.64 3.70 1.32
CA ILE A 429 2.42 4.94 1.22
C ILE A 429 3.85 4.59 0.85
N SER A 430 4.39 5.29 -0.15
CA SER A 430 5.79 5.16 -0.54
C SER A 430 6.70 5.98 0.37
N LYS A 431 7.97 5.59 0.48
CA LYS A 431 8.96 6.33 1.27
C LYS A 431 9.08 7.81 0.88
N PRO A 432 9.15 8.20 -0.41
CA PRO A 432 9.17 9.62 -0.78
C PRO A 432 7.93 10.38 -0.31
N MET A 433 6.73 9.80 -0.44
CA MET A 433 5.50 10.45 0.03
C MET A 433 5.57 10.76 1.52
N ARG A 434 6.03 9.79 2.31
CA ARG A 434 6.11 9.89 3.77
C ARG A 434 7.16 10.89 4.23
N LEU A 435 8.33 10.90 3.59
CA LEU A 435 9.37 11.91 3.84
C LEU A 435 8.88 13.33 3.54
N ASN A 436 8.10 13.52 2.47
CA ASN A 436 7.54 14.82 2.13
C ASN A 436 6.56 15.32 3.19
N LEU A 437 5.73 14.43 3.75
CA LEU A 437 4.83 14.75 4.88
C LEU A 437 5.61 15.14 6.14
N ASP A 438 6.63 14.35 6.51
CA ASP A 438 7.48 14.65 7.66
C ASP A 438 8.17 16.01 7.51
N GLN A 439 8.72 16.30 6.32
CA GLN A 439 9.33 17.59 6.03
C GLN A 439 8.33 18.74 6.09
N PHE A 440 7.11 18.53 5.60
CA PHE A 440 6.05 19.52 5.69
C PHE A 440 5.69 19.85 7.14
N VAL A 441 5.50 18.82 7.99
CA VAL A 441 5.22 19.00 9.42
C VAL A 441 6.40 19.66 10.13
N MET A 442 7.63 19.19 9.90
CA MET A 442 8.85 19.78 10.48
C MET A 442 9.06 21.24 10.08
N ASN A 443 8.47 21.71 8.97
CA ASN A 443 8.49 23.10 8.53
C ASN A 443 7.30 23.93 9.03
N GLY A 444 6.55 23.43 10.02
CA GLY A 444 5.44 24.13 10.66
C GLY A 444 4.08 23.92 9.98
N GLY A 445 4.00 23.06 8.96
CA GLY A 445 2.75 22.66 8.32
C GLY A 445 1.82 21.88 9.26
N ASN A 446 0.50 21.93 9.02
CA ASN A 446 -0.48 21.17 9.80
C ASN A 446 -1.03 20.00 8.99
N PHE A 447 -1.23 18.86 9.63
CA PHE A 447 -1.70 17.65 8.97
C PHE A 447 -2.89 17.06 9.73
N ALA A 448 -3.99 16.79 9.04
CA ALA A 448 -5.17 16.15 9.60
C ALA A 448 -5.45 14.82 8.89
N ILE A 449 -5.55 13.75 9.67
CA ILE A 449 -5.91 12.42 9.20
C ILE A 449 -7.29 12.07 9.76
N PHE A 450 -8.29 12.03 8.89
CA PHE A 450 -9.61 11.47 9.18
C PHE A 450 -9.68 10.05 8.61
N GLY A 451 -8.74 9.22 9.07
CA GLY A 451 -8.42 7.92 8.49
C GLY A 451 -8.06 6.88 9.55
N GLY A 452 -7.95 5.63 9.11
CA GLY A 452 -7.54 4.46 9.91
C GLY A 452 -6.86 3.43 9.00
N ASN A 453 -6.11 2.49 9.59
CA ASN A 453 -5.14 1.65 8.88
C ASN A 453 -4.22 2.48 7.99
N THR A 454 -3.73 3.59 8.56
CA THR A 454 -2.94 4.60 7.85
C THR A 454 -1.51 4.12 7.71
N ALA A 455 -0.98 4.15 6.49
CA ALA A 455 0.41 3.81 6.19
C ALA A 455 0.82 2.45 6.76
N TRP A 456 0.02 1.41 6.53
CA TRP A 456 0.39 0.06 6.93
C TRP A 456 1.44 -0.54 6.03
N TRP A 457 1.37 -0.30 4.71
CA TRP A 457 2.29 -0.85 3.73
C TRP A 457 3.25 0.21 3.16
N GLN A 458 4.56 -0.07 3.24
CA GLN A 458 5.55 0.60 2.42
C GLN A 458 5.46 0.04 0.99
N ILE A 459 5.22 0.93 0.02
CA ILE A 459 5.20 0.57 -1.41
C ILE A 459 6.35 1.19 -2.19
N ARG A 460 6.61 0.62 -3.37
CA ARG A 460 7.38 1.26 -4.43
C ARG A 460 6.50 1.54 -5.64
N LEU A 461 6.88 2.56 -6.41
CA LEU A 461 6.28 2.90 -7.69
C LEU A 461 7.34 2.73 -8.79
N ALA A 462 6.92 2.20 -9.94
CA ALA A 462 7.78 1.91 -11.07
C ALA A 462 7.12 2.36 -12.39
N PRO A 463 7.90 2.58 -13.45
CA PRO A 463 7.34 2.94 -14.75
C PRO A 463 6.55 1.78 -15.39
N ASN A 464 5.59 2.09 -16.25
CA ASN A 464 4.91 1.09 -17.08
C ASN A 464 5.81 0.58 -18.22
N SER A 465 5.25 -0.30 -19.06
CA SER A 465 5.92 -0.86 -20.23
C SER A 465 6.27 0.17 -21.33
N PHE A 466 5.68 1.36 -21.31
CA PHE A 466 6.01 2.48 -22.20
C PHE A 466 7.05 3.46 -21.62
N GLY A 467 7.45 3.26 -20.36
CA GLY A 467 8.39 4.13 -19.66
C GLY A 467 7.73 5.30 -18.93
N ASP A 468 6.40 5.40 -18.89
CA ASP A 468 5.71 6.42 -18.10
C ASP A 468 5.93 6.14 -16.61
N PRO A 469 6.42 7.12 -15.81
CA PRO A 469 6.78 6.90 -14.41
C PRO A 469 5.57 6.66 -13.52
N ASP A 470 5.78 5.90 -12.44
CA ASP A 470 4.82 5.70 -11.34
C ASP A 470 3.49 5.06 -11.76
N ARG A 471 3.52 4.22 -12.78
CA ARG A 471 2.35 3.52 -13.32
C ARG A 471 2.22 2.08 -12.84
N ILE A 472 3.21 1.53 -12.14
CA ILE A 472 3.15 0.21 -11.50
C ILE A 472 3.36 0.37 -9.99
N LEU A 473 2.38 -0.04 -9.20
CA LEU A 473 2.51 -0.18 -7.75
C LEU A 473 3.12 -1.55 -7.43
N ILE A 474 4.17 -1.54 -6.62
CA ILE A 474 4.90 -2.72 -6.16
C ILE A 474 4.70 -2.87 -4.66
N CYS A 475 4.19 -4.03 -4.24
CA CYS A 475 3.99 -4.41 -2.84
C CYS A 475 4.11 -5.93 -2.67
N TYR A 476 5.25 -6.41 -2.20
CA TYR A 476 5.38 -7.77 -1.71
C TYR A 476 4.75 -7.88 -0.33
N LYS A 477 3.97 -8.93 -0.13
CA LYS A 477 3.37 -9.29 1.16
C LYS A 477 3.79 -10.72 1.47
N GLU A 478 4.48 -10.93 2.58
CA GLU A 478 5.20 -12.20 2.82
C GLU A 478 4.26 -13.42 2.86
N LYS A 479 3.05 -13.26 3.43
CA LYS A 479 2.06 -14.35 3.52
C LYS A 479 1.49 -14.74 2.15
N GLU A 480 1.35 -13.80 1.23
CA GLU A 480 0.69 -13.98 -0.06
C GLU A 480 1.67 -14.23 -1.21
N SER A 481 2.87 -13.64 -1.17
CA SER A 481 3.71 -13.49 -2.36
C SER A 481 4.49 -14.74 -2.79
N GLN A 482 4.60 -15.75 -1.93
CA GLN A 482 5.50 -16.92 -2.08
C GLN A 482 6.99 -16.56 -2.39
N ARG A 483 7.32 -15.27 -2.49
CA ARG A 483 8.60 -14.71 -2.93
C ARG A 483 8.88 -13.48 -2.07
N LYS A 484 10.04 -13.46 -1.42
CA LYS A 484 10.48 -12.27 -0.70
C LYS A 484 10.72 -11.12 -1.67
N ASP A 485 10.54 -9.90 -1.17
CA ASP A 485 10.98 -8.72 -1.89
C ASP A 485 12.49 -8.82 -2.19
N PRO A 486 12.94 -8.69 -3.45
CA PRO A 486 14.36 -8.65 -3.77
C PRO A 486 15.15 -7.60 -2.98
N PHE A 487 14.50 -6.52 -2.55
CA PHE A 487 15.14 -5.44 -1.78
C PHE A 487 15.24 -5.74 -0.28
N SER A 488 14.59 -6.81 0.21
CA SER A 488 14.69 -7.24 1.60
C SER A 488 15.82 -8.25 1.85
N ASP A 489 16.59 -8.61 0.82
CA ASP A 489 17.73 -9.51 0.97
C ASP A 489 18.94 -8.80 1.59
N GLU A 490 19.08 -8.96 2.91
CA GLU A 490 20.20 -8.39 3.66
C GLU A 490 21.56 -8.94 3.22
N SER A 491 21.61 -10.18 2.73
CA SER A 491 22.83 -10.84 2.27
C SER A 491 23.31 -10.34 0.90
N ASN A 492 22.44 -9.63 0.17
CA ASN A 492 22.78 -9.04 -1.11
C ASN A 492 23.63 -7.78 -0.90
N ASN A 493 24.94 -7.92 -1.08
CA ASN A 493 25.92 -6.83 -0.98
C ASN A 493 25.89 -5.87 -2.18
N GLN A 494 25.08 -6.14 -3.23
CA GLN A 494 24.89 -5.22 -4.35
C GLN A 494 23.86 -4.12 -4.05
N LEU A 495 23.00 -4.32 -3.05
CA LEU A 495 22.01 -3.32 -2.65
C LEU A 495 22.61 -2.34 -1.64
N THR A 496 22.46 -1.05 -1.92
CA THR A 496 22.75 0.02 -0.97
C THR A 496 21.77 -0.02 0.21
N LEU A 497 22.14 0.57 1.35
CA LEU A 497 21.23 0.74 2.47
C LEU A 497 19.96 1.52 2.05
N ALA A 498 20.10 2.52 1.19
CA ALA A 498 18.96 3.30 0.70
C ALA A 498 17.94 2.42 -0.05
N GLU A 499 18.42 1.52 -0.90
CA GLU A 499 17.56 0.55 -1.61
C GLU A 499 16.92 -0.43 -0.63
N LYS A 500 17.69 -1.01 0.31
CA LYS A 500 17.15 -1.92 1.33
C LYS A 500 16.04 -1.28 2.16
N LEU A 501 16.19 -0.01 2.50
CA LEU A 501 15.16 0.76 3.23
C LEU A 501 13.93 1.13 2.38
N THR A 502 13.85 0.71 1.12
CA THR A 502 12.65 0.78 0.28
C THR A 502 12.00 -0.59 0.06
N ALA A 503 12.46 -1.62 0.78
CA ALA A 503 11.80 -2.93 0.80
C ALA A 503 10.32 -2.79 1.17
N THR A 504 9.43 -3.36 0.36
CA THR A 504 7.99 -3.33 0.61
C THR A 504 7.68 -4.30 1.73
N LYS A 505 7.25 -3.75 2.86
CA LYS A 505 6.90 -4.45 4.09
C LYS A 505 5.91 -3.58 4.87
N ASN A 506 5.44 -4.08 6.01
CA ASN A 506 4.75 -3.22 6.95
C ASN A 506 5.68 -2.16 7.51
N TRP A 507 5.19 -0.93 7.67
CA TRP A 507 6.02 0.21 8.11
C TRP A 507 6.63 0.02 9.50
N HIS A 508 5.95 -0.72 10.38
CA HIS A 508 6.42 -1.04 11.73
C HIS A 508 7.57 -2.07 11.75
N ASP A 509 7.94 -2.66 10.61
CA ASP A 509 9.06 -3.61 10.55
C ASP A 509 10.36 -2.91 11.02
N PRO A 510 11.03 -3.42 12.07
CA PRO A 510 12.23 -2.80 12.62
C PRO A 510 13.38 -2.61 11.61
N SER A 511 13.46 -3.44 10.56
CA SER A 511 14.48 -3.32 9.51
C SER A 511 14.36 -2.03 8.69
N LEU A 512 13.19 -1.38 8.70
CA LEU A 512 13.00 -0.06 8.07
C LEU A 512 13.47 1.09 8.96
N GLY A 513 13.56 0.89 10.28
CA GLY A 513 13.97 1.91 11.24
C GLY A 513 13.07 3.17 11.25
N TYR A 514 11.87 3.08 10.69
CA TYR A 514 11.00 4.22 10.40
C TYR A 514 9.52 3.82 10.56
N PRO A 515 9.05 3.50 11.79
CA PRO A 515 7.67 3.09 12.05
C PRO A 515 6.68 4.24 11.80
N GLU A 516 5.50 3.93 11.28
CA GLU A 516 4.43 4.85 10.85
C GLU A 516 4.03 5.89 11.90
N ASN A 517 4.07 5.51 13.19
CA ASN A 517 3.71 6.38 14.31
C ASN A 517 4.58 7.66 14.38
N GLN A 518 5.80 7.66 13.83
CA GLN A 518 6.64 8.86 13.77
C GLN A 518 6.04 9.97 12.90
N THR A 519 5.29 9.59 11.86
CA THR A 519 4.68 10.53 10.91
C THR A 519 3.25 10.84 11.28
N PHE A 520 2.47 9.81 11.61
CA PHE A 520 1.02 9.92 11.77
C PHE A 520 0.58 9.94 13.24
N GLY A 521 1.50 9.75 14.18
CA GLY A 521 1.23 9.65 15.63
C GLY A 521 0.63 8.32 16.06
N LEU A 522 -0.12 7.68 15.17
CA LEU A 522 -0.76 6.37 15.34
C LEU A 522 -0.41 5.46 14.16
N GLY A 523 -0.62 4.16 14.32
CA GLY A 523 -0.42 3.14 13.31
C GLY A 523 -1.27 1.90 13.56
N TYR A 524 -1.30 1.00 12.59
CA TYR A 524 -2.21 -0.14 12.63
C TYR A 524 -1.69 -1.32 13.48
N LEU A 525 -0.41 -1.33 13.88
CA LEU A 525 0.18 -2.42 14.68
C LEU A 525 -0.59 -2.73 15.98
N TYR A 526 -1.07 -1.69 16.66
CA TYR A 526 -1.94 -1.79 17.84
C TYR A 526 -3.40 -1.41 17.55
N GLY A 527 -3.72 -1.29 16.27
CA GLY A 527 -5.05 -1.04 15.75
C GLY A 527 -5.97 -2.25 15.89
N THR A 528 -7.19 -2.12 15.36
CA THR A 528 -8.14 -3.23 15.24
C THR A 528 -9.13 -2.97 14.12
N ILE A 529 -9.82 -4.03 13.69
CA ILE A 529 -11.05 -3.92 12.91
C ILE A 529 -12.24 -3.95 13.88
N TYR A 530 -13.25 -3.14 13.60
CA TYR A 530 -14.58 -3.14 14.21
C TYR A 530 -15.62 -3.54 13.15
N GLY A 531 -16.75 -4.12 13.57
CA GLY A 531 -17.83 -4.58 12.69
C GLY A 531 -18.04 -6.10 12.73
N PRO A 532 -18.96 -6.69 11.95
CA PRO A 532 -19.14 -8.14 11.89
C PRO A 532 -17.84 -8.83 11.45
N ASP A 533 -17.47 -9.91 12.14
CA ASP A 533 -16.32 -10.71 11.72
C ASP A 533 -16.63 -11.36 10.35
N PRO A 534 -15.85 -11.08 9.29
CA PRO A 534 -16.07 -11.68 7.98
C PRO A 534 -15.91 -13.21 7.97
N ASN A 535 -15.33 -13.80 9.01
CA ASN A 535 -15.20 -15.25 9.19
C ASN A 535 -16.27 -15.87 10.10
N ASP A 536 -17.14 -15.08 10.73
CA ASP A 536 -18.23 -15.60 11.55
C ASP A 536 -19.50 -15.79 10.70
N GLN A 537 -19.69 -17.02 10.19
CA GLN A 537 -20.86 -17.41 9.39
C GLN A 537 -22.20 -17.35 10.14
N ARG A 538 -22.22 -16.92 11.41
CA ARG A 538 -23.43 -16.81 12.25
C ARG A 538 -24.02 -15.39 12.29
N LEU A 539 -23.39 -14.42 11.65
CA LEU A 539 -23.87 -13.03 11.64
C LEU A 539 -24.75 -12.81 10.39
N GLU A 540 -26.06 -12.97 10.58
CA GLU A 540 -27.09 -12.38 9.72
C GLU A 540 -26.83 -10.86 9.55
N PRO A 541 -27.33 -10.21 8.47
CA PRO A 541 -27.19 -8.77 8.29
C PRO A 541 -27.63 -8.03 9.56
N ILE A 542 -26.76 -7.14 10.05
CA ILE A 542 -26.99 -6.27 11.23
C ILE A 542 -28.00 -5.16 10.89
N SER A 543 -28.99 -5.43 10.03
CA SER A 543 -30.08 -4.51 9.75
C SER A 543 -31.21 -4.62 10.77
N ASP A 544 -31.36 -5.77 11.45
CA ASP A 544 -32.62 -6.07 12.14
C ASP A 544 -32.51 -6.33 13.66
N ARG A 545 -31.31 -6.45 14.22
CA ARG A 545 -31.12 -6.63 15.67
C ARG A 545 -29.88 -5.91 16.15
N GLY A 546 -30.10 -4.78 16.81
CA GLY A 546 -29.08 -3.96 17.43
C GLY A 546 -28.05 -4.77 18.22
N TRP A 547 -26.83 -4.24 18.20
CA TRP A 547 -25.63 -4.79 18.84
C TRP A 547 -25.89 -5.23 20.29
N PRO A 548 -25.26 -6.33 20.76
CA PRO A 548 -25.45 -6.79 22.13
C PRO A 548 -25.02 -5.72 23.15
N PRO A 549 -25.78 -5.53 24.24
CA PRO A 549 -25.43 -4.58 25.31
C PRO A 549 -24.02 -4.84 25.85
N GLY A 550 -23.17 -3.80 25.91
CA GLY A 550 -21.81 -3.87 26.44
C GLY A 550 -20.67 -3.95 25.42
N SER A 551 -20.95 -3.79 24.12
CA SER A 551 -19.91 -3.70 23.08
C SER A 551 -19.41 -2.24 22.96
N ALA A 552 -18.12 -1.99 23.18
CA ALA A 552 -17.51 -0.66 23.04
C ALA A 552 -17.41 -0.23 21.57
N LEU A 553 -18.49 0.38 21.03
CA LEU A 553 -18.58 0.87 19.64
C LEU A 553 -18.48 2.40 19.53
N GLN A 554 -17.93 3.03 20.57
CA GLN A 554 -17.83 4.48 20.68
C GLN A 554 -16.48 4.85 21.29
N PHE A 555 -15.97 6.00 20.89
CA PHE A 555 -14.79 6.58 21.50
C PHE A 555 -15.14 7.10 22.90
N GLU A 556 -14.32 6.78 23.90
CA GLU A 556 -14.37 7.45 25.20
C GLU A 556 -13.41 8.65 25.20
N VAL A 557 -13.93 9.84 25.53
CA VAL A 557 -13.13 11.08 25.65
C VAL A 557 -12.18 11.01 26.83
N LYS A 558 -10.91 11.38 26.62
CA LYS A 558 -9.85 11.39 27.64
C LYS A 558 -9.44 12.80 28.09
N GLN A 559 -9.68 13.83 27.25
CA GLN A 559 -9.30 15.23 27.50
C GLN A 559 -10.33 16.22 26.90
N ALA A 560 -11.49 16.34 27.52
CA ALA A 560 -12.64 17.14 27.05
C ALA A 560 -12.37 18.65 27.00
N GLU A 561 -11.40 19.15 27.78
CA GLU A 561 -10.95 20.54 27.76
C GLU A 561 -10.22 20.93 26.45
N HIS A 562 -9.81 19.94 25.65
CA HIS A 562 -9.06 20.18 24.42
C HIS A 562 -9.91 20.85 23.35
N TRP A 563 -9.31 21.76 22.57
CA TRP A 563 -10.01 22.59 21.58
C TRP A 563 -10.75 21.79 20.49
N VAL A 564 -10.36 20.53 20.26
CA VAL A 564 -11.03 19.60 19.35
C VAL A 564 -12.50 19.39 19.73
N TYR A 565 -12.82 19.47 21.02
CA TYR A 565 -14.18 19.28 21.56
C TYR A 565 -14.96 20.58 21.75
N ASN A 566 -14.44 21.72 21.31
CA ASN A 566 -15.14 23.00 21.44
C ASN A 566 -16.56 22.91 20.86
N LEU A 567 -17.56 23.43 21.58
CA LEU A 567 -18.98 23.39 21.20
C LEU A 567 -19.61 21.98 21.06
N THR A 568 -18.95 20.92 21.52
CA THR A 568 -19.55 19.57 21.53
C THR A 568 -20.34 19.28 22.81
N GLY A 569 -20.02 19.96 23.91
CA GLY A 569 -20.59 19.68 25.23
C GLY A 569 -20.10 18.39 25.89
N LEU A 570 -19.14 17.69 25.28
CA LEU A 570 -18.57 16.45 25.81
C LEU A 570 -17.82 16.68 27.13
N GLN A 571 -17.90 15.70 28.02
CA GLN A 571 -17.12 15.64 29.27
C GLN A 571 -16.06 14.55 29.23
N ASN A 572 -15.10 14.61 30.16
CA ASN A 572 -14.13 13.53 30.33
C ASN A 572 -14.87 12.21 30.58
N PHE A 573 -14.42 11.18 29.89
CA PHE A 573 -14.93 9.81 29.94
C PHE A 573 -16.34 9.61 29.36
N GLN A 574 -16.84 10.58 28.61
CA GLN A 574 -18.08 10.43 27.85
C GLN A 574 -17.83 9.73 26.51
N GLY A 575 -18.78 8.87 26.11
CA GLY A 575 -18.79 8.21 24.81
C GLY A 575 -19.27 9.11 23.66
N PHE A 576 -18.69 8.98 22.46
CA PHE A 576 -19.20 9.56 21.22
C PHE A 576 -18.90 8.70 19.99
N GLY A 577 -19.62 8.95 18.90
CA GLY A 577 -19.45 8.24 17.62
C GLY A 577 -20.63 7.39 17.19
N LEU A 578 -21.68 7.33 18.01
CA LEU A 578 -22.98 6.77 17.65
C LEU A 578 -23.93 7.87 17.16
N PHE A 579 -24.80 7.50 16.22
CA PHE A 579 -25.84 8.32 15.64
C PHE A 579 -27.20 7.73 15.99
N TYR A 580 -28.19 8.57 16.25
CA TYR A 580 -29.48 8.13 16.79
C TYR A 580 -30.65 8.58 15.90
N ASN A 581 -31.72 7.79 15.90
CA ASN A 581 -33.02 8.16 15.34
C ASN A 581 -33.76 9.12 16.29
N ALA A 582 -34.85 9.73 15.82
CA ALA A 582 -35.68 10.62 16.62
C ALA A 582 -36.34 9.94 17.83
N ASP A 583 -36.48 8.61 17.82
CA ASP A 583 -37.01 7.79 18.91
C ASP A 583 -35.95 7.36 19.94
N GLY A 584 -34.69 7.78 19.77
CA GLY A 584 -33.58 7.45 20.65
C GLY A 584 -32.90 6.10 20.38
N THR A 585 -33.31 5.35 19.35
CA THR A 585 -32.62 4.14 18.91
C THR A 585 -31.34 4.48 18.14
N VAL A 586 -30.30 3.63 18.22
CA VAL A 586 -29.07 3.81 17.44
C VAL A 586 -29.36 3.57 15.96
N LYS A 587 -29.08 4.58 15.13
CA LYS A 587 -29.22 4.53 13.67
C LYS A 587 -27.98 3.94 13.00
N ASP A 588 -26.80 4.43 13.37
CA ASP A 588 -25.49 4.03 12.82
C ASP A 588 -24.38 4.52 13.78
N GLY A 589 -23.11 4.35 13.42
CA GLY A 589 -21.97 4.93 14.12
C GLY A 589 -20.70 4.88 13.28
N LEU A 590 -19.59 5.39 13.81
CA LEU A 590 -18.26 5.30 13.18
C LEU A 590 -17.82 3.85 12.90
N THR A 591 -18.49 2.86 13.51
CA THR A 591 -18.23 1.43 13.37
C THR A 591 -19.45 0.62 12.87
N GLY A 592 -20.54 1.27 12.44
CA GLY A 592 -21.87 0.63 12.35
C GLY A 592 -22.28 0.06 10.98
N SER A 593 -21.89 0.66 9.86
CA SER A 593 -22.39 0.30 8.52
C SER A 593 -21.41 -0.47 7.61
N SER A 594 -20.16 -0.64 8.03
CA SER A 594 -19.13 -1.45 7.37
C SER A 594 -18.09 -1.89 8.40
N SER A 595 -17.12 -2.74 8.02
CA SER A 595 -15.91 -2.86 8.83
C SER A 595 -15.33 -1.46 9.06
N ALA A 596 -14.70 -1.21 10.20
CA ALA A 596 -13.94 0.01 10.45
C ALA A 596 -12.56 -0.40 10.95
N GLU A 597 -11.50 0.03 10.29
CA GLU A 597 -10.14 -0.17 10.79
C GLU A 597 -9.72 1.06 11.58
N GLY A 598 -9.13 0.80 12.75
CA GLY A 598 -8.63 1.82 13.65
C GLY A 598 -7.13 1.73 13.85
N ASP A 599 -6.51 2.88 14.05
CA ASP A 599 -5.09 3.03 14.37
C ASP A 599 -4.93 3.34 15.86
N SER A 600 -3.82 2.90 16.44
CA SER A 600 -3.48 3.15 17.84
C SER A 600 -1.97 3.33 18.02
N LEU A 601 -1.54 3.47 19.27
CA LEU A 601 -0.14 3.47 19.69
C LEU A 601 0.02 2.65 20.97
N GLN A 602 1.24 2.37 21.36
CA GLN A 602 1.54 1.80 22.66
C GLN A 602 1.44 2.88 23.76
N PHE A 603 0.55 2.64 24.73
CA PHE A 603 0.32 3.56 25.86
C PHE A 603 0.37 2.85 27.21
N ILE A 604 0.41 3.66 28.26
CA ILE A 604 0.14 3.28 29.65
C ILE A 604 -0.99 4.13 30.21
N CYS A 605 -1.76 3.58 31.15
CA CYS A 605 -2.71 4.38 31.91
C CYS A 605 -2.00 5.19 32.99
N GLU A 606 -2.65 6.27 33.40
CA GLU A 606 -2.32 7.02 34.60
C GLU A 606 -2.07 6.08 35.79
N ASN A 607 -0.95 6.29 36.49
CA ASN A 607 -0.50 5.48 37.62
C ASN A 607 -0.38 3.97 37.32
N ASN A 608 -0.19 3.58 36.06
CA ASN A 608 -0.09 2.19 35.61
C ASN A 608 -1.33 1.33 35.97
N GLN A 609 -2.52 1.95 36.02
CA GLN A 609 -3.76 1.30 36.47
C GLN A 609 -4.44 0.38 35.44
N CYS A 610 -3.81 0.12 34.29
CA CYS A 610 -4.31 -0.83 33.28
C CYS A 610 -3.19 -1.76 32.76
N PRO A 611 -2.56 -2.56 33.64
CA PRO A 611 -1.37 -3.34 33.27
C PRO A 611 -1.66 -4.48 32.29
N ASN A 612 -2.92 -4.91 32.17
CA ASN A 612 -3.34 -6.00 31.29
C ASN A 612 -4.27 -5.48 30.19
N PRO A 613 -4.27 -6.11 28.99
CA PRO A 613 -4.99 -5.64 27.82
C PRO A 613 -6.45 -6.13 27.75
N TYR A 614 -7.17 -6.08 28.87
CA TYR A 614 -8.59 -6.46 28.87
C TYR A 614 -9.45 -5.24 28.50
N PRO A 615 -10.39 -5.38 27.54
CA PRO A 615 -11.33 -4.31 27.19
C PRO A 615 -12.07 -3.77 28.41
N GLY A 616 -12.22 -2.45 28.48
CA GLY A 616 -12.85 -1.74 29.60
C GLY A 616 -11.89 -1.42 30.76
N LEU A 617 -10.66 -1.95 30.77
CA LEU A 617 -9.66 -1.53 31.76
C LEU A 617 -9.13 -0.12 31.51
N THR A 618 -9.41 0.48 30.35
CA THR A 618 -9.02 1.85 30.02
C THR A 618 -10.08 2.89 30.40
N ASP A 619 -11.30 2.45 30.73
CA ASP A 619 -12.45 3.31 31.04
C ASP A 619 -12.15 4.21 32.24
N GLY A 620 -12.51 5.50 32.11
CA GLY A 620 -12.34 6.47 33.18
C GLY A 620 -10.89 6.85 33.49
N LYS A 621 -9.92 6.48 32.63
CA LYS A 621 -8.48 6.69 32.85
C LYS A 621 -7.84 7.54 31.77
N ARG A 622 -6.92 8.42 32.19
CA ARG A 622 -6.01 9.13 31.27
C ARG A 622 -4.96 8.16 30.73
N LEU A 623 -4.56 8.37 29.49
CA LEU A 623 -3.63 7.53 28.74
C LEU A 623 -2.41 8.36 28.33
N TYR A 624 -1.22 7.76 28.36
CA TYR A 624 0.03 8.42 27.99
C TYR A 624 0.85 7.53 27.05
N PRO A 625 1.45 8.08 25.97
CA PRO A 625 2.26 7.31 25.04
C PRO A 625 3.54 6.78 25.71
N THR A 626 4.00 5.61 25.30
CA THR A 626 5.30 5.06 25.75
C THR A 626 6.46 5.42 24.84
N GLY A 627 6.17 5.75 23.57
CA GLY A 627 7.14 6.05 22.51
C GLY A 627 7.97 4.86 22.01
N GLN A 628 7.76 3.66 22.56
CA GLN A 628 8.54 2.46 22.21
C GLN A 628 8.30 2.01 20.76
N ASP A 629 7.08 2.18 20.27
CA ASP A 629 6.65 1.92 18.90
C ASP A 629 6.99 3.07 17.92
N GLY A 630 7.65 4.13 18.41
CA GLY A 630 7.98 5.31 17.63
C GLY A 630 6.92 6.41 17.68
N ALA A 631 5.84 6.25 18.45
CA ALA A 631 4.91 7.33 18.70
C ALA A 631 5.60 8.53 19.40
N PRO A 632 5.16 9.76 19.12
CA PRO A 632 5.71 10.94 19.77
C PRO A 632 5.32 10.99 21.25
N MET A 633 6.28 11.30 22.13
CA MET A 633 6.06 11.37 23.58
C MET A 633 5.15 12.54 24.00
N ASN A 634 5.00 13.54 23.13
CA ASN A 634 4.06 14.65 23.32
C ASN A 634 2.68 14.39 22.68
N PHE A 635 2.39 13.17 22.22
CA PHE A 635 1.08 12.83 21.70
C PHE A 635 0.01 12.94 22.80
N GLN A 636 -0.96 13.82 22.59
CA GLN A 636 -2.12 13.98 23.45
C GLN A 636 -3.18 12.99 23.00
N ILE A 637 -3.42 11.97 23.82
CA ILE A 637 -4.48 10.99 23.61
C ILE A 637 -5.80 11.65 24.01
N LEU A 638 -6.64 11.93 23.02
CA LEU A 638 -7.90 12.68 23.19
C LEU A 638 -9.10 11.75 23.34
N ALA A 639 -9.14 10.64 22.60
CA ALA A 639 -10.13 9.60 22.80
C ALA A 639 -9.57 8.21 22.49
N TYR A 640 -10.21 7.18 23.05
CA TYR A 640 -9.83 5.79 22.81
C TYR A 640 -11.07 4.88 22.80
N MET A 641 -11.06 3.88 21.93
CA MET A 641 -12.09 2.86 21.80
C MET A 641 -11.40 1.50 21.91
N ASP A 642 -11.76 0.69 22.90
CA ASP A 642 -11.18 -0.65 23.08
C ASP A 642 -11.60 -1.61 21.96
N ALA A 643 -10.73 -2.56 21.61
CA ALA A 643 -11.08 -3.66 20.70
C ALA A 643 -12.11 -4.61 21.32
N ILE A 644 -12.90 -5.28 20.47
CA ILE A 644 -13.93 -6.23 20.90
C ILE A 644 -13.27 -7.56 21.31
N PRO A 645 -13.55 -8.12 22.51
CA PRO A 645 -12.85 -9.30 23.05
C PRO A 645 -12.77 -10.54 22.13
N ASN A 646 -13.80 -10.81 21.32
CA ASN A 646 -13.83 -11.95 20.41
C ASN A 646 -13.04 -11.73 19.11
N GLN A 647 -12.78 -10.47 18.73
CA GLN A 647 -11.98 -10.12 17.54
C GLN A 647 -10.47 -10.12 17.84
N LEU A 648 -10.08 -10.00 19.11
CA LEU A 648 -8.67 -10.14 19.54
C LEU A 648 -8.05 -11.49 19.12
N LYS A 649 -8.82 -12.58 19.03
CA LYS A 649 -8.29 -13.89 18.62
C LYS A 649 -8.02 -14.02 17.11
N ASN A 650 -8.69 -13.23 16.28
CA ASN A 650 -8.63 -13.36 14.81
C ASN A 650 -7.67 -12.35 14.15
N TYR A 651 -7.32 -11.28 14.85
CA TYR A 651 -6.45 -10.21 14.34
C TYR A 651 -5.13 -10.06 15.11
N GLN A 652 -4.80 -10.98 16.02
CA GLN A 652 -3.43 -11.07 16.55
C GLN A 652 -2.47 -11.45 15.41
N HIS A 653 -1.80 -10.43 14.86
CA HIS A 653 -0.92 -10.52 13.69
C HIS A 653 0.39 -11.28 13.95
N SER A 654 0.65 -11.72 15.19
CA SER A 654 1.82 -12.51 15.58
C SER A 654 1.46 -13.62 16.58
N ASN A 655 2.36 -14.59 16.72
CA ASN A 655 2.23 -15.69 17.67
C ASN A 655 1.95 -15.13 19.06
N ASN A 656 0.89 -15.63 19.72
CA ASN A 656 0.21 -15.13 20.93
C ASN A 656 1.05 -14.68 22.16
N GLN A 657 2.40 -14.70 22.15
CA GLN A 657 3.21 -14.27 23.29
C GLN A 657 3.62 -12.79 23.26
N GLU A 658 3.88 -12.20 22.09
CA GLU A 658 4.42 -10.82 22.01
C GLU A 658 3.33 -9.75 22.18
N MET A 659 2.07 -10.12 21.91
CA MET A 659 0.89 -9.24 21.93
C MET A 659 -0.04 -9.47 23.13
N ALA A 660 0.25 -10.46 23.99
CA ALA A 660 -0.61 -10.85 25.12
C ALA A 660 -0.73 -9.79 26.25
N GLU A 661 0.04 -8.71 26.17
CA GLU A 661 0.14 -7.67 27.22
C GLU A 661 -0.09 -6.25 26.67
N LYS A 662 -0.59 -6.11 25.44
CA LYS A 662 -0.71 -4.80 24.74
C LYS A 662 -2.17 -4.46 24.47
N HIS A 663 -2.53 -3.20 24.68
CA HIS A 663 -3.87 -2.68 24.40
C HIS A 663 -4.08 -2.53 22.89
N PHE A 664 -5.24 -2.97 22.40
CA PHE A 664 -5.64 -2.86 21.00
C PHE A 664 -6.95 -2.10 20.90
N GLY A 665 -7.04 -1.22 19.89
CA GLY A 665 -8.21 -0.40 19.71
C GLY A 665 -8.03 0.67 18.65
N ALA A 666 -8.87 1.70 18.71
CA ALA A 666 -8.75 2.92 17.93
C ALA A 666 -8.47 4.08 18.86
N MET A 667 -7.64 5.02 18.41
CA MET A 667 -7.26 6.20 19.18
C MET A 667 -7.47 7.46 18.36
N MET A 668 -7.93 8.53 19.00
CA MET A 668 -7.91 9.88 18.43
C MET A 668 -6.95 10.75 19.24
N GLY A 669 -6.12 11.54 18.56
CA GLY A 669 -5.22 12.44 19.26
C GLY A 669 -4.48 13.44 18.37
N VAL A 670 -3.55 14.16 18.99
CA VAL A 670 -2.75 15.20 18.34
C VAL A 670 -1.34 15.24 18.90
N PHE A 671 -0.34 15.53 18.07
CA PHE A 671 1.00 15.88 18.52
C PHE A 671 1.59 17.06 17.75
N GLU A 672 2.69 17.61 18.26
CA GLU A 672 3.43 18.66 17.58
C GLU A 672 4.88 18.24 17.28
N ASN A 673 5.33 18.50 16.05
CA ASN A 673 6.73 18.37 15.65
C ASN A 673 7.08 19.59 14.78
N ASN A 674 7.12 20.76 15.44
CA ASN A 674 7.01 22.10 14.86
C ASN A 674 5.62 22.39 14.23
N GLY A 675 5.21 21.56 13.28
CA GLY A 675 3.84 21.45 12.78
C GLY A 675 2.90 20.75 13.78
N THR A 676 1.60 20.71 13.46
CA THR A 676 0.59 20.01 14.28
C THR A 676 -0.02 18.87 13.47
N VAL A 677 -0.03 17.66 14.02
CA VAL A 677 -0.61 16.47 13.37
C VAL A 677 -1.79 15.98 14.21
N PHE A 678 -2.99 16.06 13.66
CA PHE A 678 -4.19 15.45 14.22
C PHE A 678 -4.46 14.11 13.52
N ASN A 679 -4.73 13.06 14.30
CA ASN A 679 -5.14 11.77 13.77
C ASN A 679 -6.42 11.28 14.46
N GLY A 680 -7.44 11.00 13.64
CA GLY A 680 -8.74 10.50 14.06
C GLY A 680 -8.79 8.98 14.31
N GLY A 681 -7.78 8.24 13.85
CA GLY A 681 -7.54 6.81 14.08
C GLY A 681 -8.70 5.86 13.79
N LEU A 682 -9.61 6.24 12.88
CA LEU A 682 -10.65 5.40 12.31
C LEU A 682 -10.93 5.90 10.89
N TYR A 683 -11.14 5.03 9.91
CA TYR A 683 -11.37 5.51 8.54
C TYR A 683 -12.78 6.02 8.23
N ASN A 684 -13.76 5.82 9.11
CA ASN A 684 -15.19 6.01 8.81
C ASN A 684 -15.76 7.40 9.18
N TRP A 685 -14.94 8.45 9.26
CA TRP A 685 -15.39 9.80 9.63
C TRP A 685 -16.45 10.41 8.70
N GLN A 686 -16.52 9.96 7.44
CA GLN A 686 -17.56 10.38 6.48
C GLN A 686 -18.98 10.06 6.97
N LEU A 687 -19.16 9.04 7.82
CA LEU A 687 -20.49 8.67 8.34
C LEU A 687 -21.08 9.77 9.23
N GLY A 688 -20.25 10.50 9.97
CA GLY A 688 -20.70 11.67 10.73
C GLY A 688 -21.17 12.81 9.84
N LEU A 689 -20.49 13.03 8.70
CA LEU A 689 -20.89 14.05 7.73
C LEU A 689 -22.16 13.64 6.98
N ASN A 690 -22.27 12.37 6.56
CA ASN A 690 -23.48 11.79 5.97
C ASN A 690 -24.69 11.96 6.91
N HIS A 691 -24.52 11.62 8.20
CA HIS A 691 -25.60 11.74 9.17
C HIS A 691 -26.04 13.19 9.39
N GLN A 692 -25.11 14.15 9.42
CA GLN A 692 -25.46 15.57 9.50
C GLN A 692 -26.30 16.01 8.30
N ARG A 693 -25.94 15.58 7.10
CA ARG A 693 -26.70 15.87 5.87
C ARG A 693 -28.12 15.30 5.95
N GLU A 694 -28.24 14.02 6.26
CA GLU A 694 -29.53 13.32 6.30
C GLU A 694 -30.47 13.86 7.38
N SER A 695 -29.94 14.21 8.55
CA SER A 695 -30.74 14.73 9.67
C SER A 695 -30.99 16.24 9.57
N GLY A 696 -30.25 16.96 8.72
CA GLY A 696 -30.22 18.41 8.68
C GLY A 696 -29.68 19.05 9.97
N SER A 697 -29.12 18.27 10.89
CA SER A 697 -28.67 18.71 12.21
C SER A 697 -27.24 18.28 12.46
N GLN A 698 -26.46 19.16 13.09
CA GLN A 698 -25.08 18.85 13.40
C GLN A 698 -24.96 17.78 14.50
N ASN A 699 -23.96 16.91 14.39
CA ASN A 699 -23.61 15.92 15.40
C ASN A 699 -22.18 16.10 15.91
N THR A 700 -21.83 15.40 16.99
CA THR A 700 -20.52 15.48 17.64
C THR A 700 -19.35 15.16 16.70
N VAL A 701 -19.50 14.13 15.85
CA VAL A 701 -18.45 13.70 14.92
C VAL A 701 -18.18 14.79 13.90
N SER A 702 -19.22 15.34 13.27
CA SER A 702 -19.03 16.42 12.31
C SER A 702 -18.51 17.72 12.95
N GLN A 703 -18.94 18.06 14.17
CA GLN A 703 -18.37 19.19 14.93
C GLN A 703 -16.86 19.03 15.17
N ILE A 704 -16.40 17.82 15.51
CA ILE A 704 -14.96 17.53 15.68
C ILE A 704 -14.20 17.76 14.36
N VAL A 705 -14.70 17.24 13.24
CA VAL A 705 -14.11 17.47 11.90
C VAL A 705 -13.98 18.97 11.64
N TRP A 706 -15.03 19.74 11.89
CA TRP A 706 -15.03 21.18 11.67
C TRP A 706 -14.09 21.95 12.60
N ASN A 707 -13.98 21.55 13.87
CA ASN A 707 -13.04 22.16 14.81
C ASN A 707 -11.59 21.97 14.35
N VAL A 708 -11.24 20.74 13.94
CA VAL A 708 -9.90 20.39 13.44
C VAL A 708 -9.56 21.20 12.21
N ILE A 709 -10.42 21.21 11.19
CA ILE A 709 -10.15 21.96 9.95
C ILE A 709 -10.03 23.47 10.27
N ASN A 710 -10.93 24.03 11.09
CA ASN A 710 -10.89 25.45 11.42
C ASN A 710 -9.66 25.86 12.22
N LYS A 711 -9.17 25.01 13.12
CA LYS A 711 -7.96 25.28 13.90
C LYS A 711 -6.72 25.16 13.01
N LEU A 712 -6.63 24.10 12.22
CA LEU A 712 -5.40 23.75 11.50
C LEU A 712 -5.24 24.49 10.17
N LYS A 713 -6.30 25.07 9.60
CA LYS A 713 -6.18 25.92 8.41
C LYS A 713 -5.59 27.31 8.69
N GLN A 714 -5.53 27.73 9.96
CA GLN A 714 -5.09 29.08 10.31
C GLN A 714 -3.63 29.30 9.91
N PRO A 715 -3.30 30.43 9.25
CA PRO A 715 -1.94 30.71 8.82
C PRO A 715 -1.00 30.89 10.02
N LYS A 716 0.19 30.30 9.94
CA LYS A 716 1.28 30.57 10.89
C LYS A 716 2.22 31.63 10.34
N THR A 717 2.65 32.57 11.19
CA THR A 717 3.72 33.52 10.87
C THR A 717 5.06 32.78 10.66
N LEU A 718 6.03 33.43 10.01
CA LEU A 718 7.38 32.87 9.87
C LEU A 718 8.02 32.58 11.24
N LEU A 719 7.74 33.43 12.24
CA LEU A 719 8.21 33.23 13.61
C LEU A 719 7.61 31.96 14.22
N GLN A 720 6.28 31.80 14.14
CA GLN A 720 5.59 30.60 14.64
C GLN A 720 6.03 29.30 13.94
N LYS A 721 6.38 29.38 12.64
CA LYS A 721 6.94 28.23 11.90
C LYS A 721 8.39 27.93 12.25
N ALA A 722 9.13 28.91 12.77
CA ALA A 722 10.51 28.72 13.21
C ALA A 722 10.58 28.28 14.68
N THR A 723 9.62 28.66 15.51
CA THR A 723 9.59 28.33 16.94
C THR A 723 9.17 26.88 17.17
N THR A 724 10.09 26.07 17.68
CA THR A 724 9.87 24.66 18.04
C THR A 724 10.12 24.42 19.52
N ALA A 725 9.41 23.45 20.09
CA ALA A 725 9.73 22.96 21.43
C ALA A 725 11.05 22.18 21.42
N ILE A 726 11.79 22.27 22.52
CA ILE A 726 12.94 21.44 22.86
C ILE A 726 12.52 20.56 24.03
N TYR A 727 12.65 19.25 23.83
CA TYR A 727 12.28 18.20 24.78
C TYR A 727 13.51 17.72 25.53
N GLN A 728 13.35 17.48 26.83
CA GLN A 728 14.38 16.88 27.67
C GLN A 728 14.11 15.37 27.83
N TYR A 729 15.18 14.60 27.71
CA TYR A 729 15.21 13.18 27.98
C TYR A 729 16.33 12.91 28.97
N SER A 730 16.11 11.95 29.86
CA SER A 730 17.14 11.53 30.80
C SER A 730 17.36 10.04 30.81
N ASP A 731 18.57 9.63 31.18
CA ASP A 731 18.89 8.24 31.54
C ASP A 731 19.58 8.25 32.91
N PHE A 732 19.36 7.19 33.68
CA PHE A 732 19.98 6.99 34.99
C PHE A 732 20.81 5.73 35.01
N PHE A 733 22.08 5.86 35.35
CA PHE A 733 22.93 4.71 35.64
C PHE A 733 23.89 4.99 36.79
N ASN A 734 24.02 4.05 37.74
CA ASN A 734 24.80 4.22 38.97
C ASN A 734 24.49 5.53 39.70
N ASN A 735 23.21 5.94 39.73
CA ASN A 735 22.73 7.22 40.26
C ASN A 735 23.29 8.48 39.55
N ASN A 736 23.91 8.32 38.38
CA ASN A 736 24.34 9.42 37.52
C ASN A 736 23.33 9.64 36.40
N GLN A 737 22.85 10.87 36.28
CA GLN A 737 21.93 11.29 35.24
C GLN A 737 22.69 11.74 33.98
N SER A 738 22.22 11.34 32.80
CA SER A 738 22.50 12.03 31.53
C SER A 738 21.27 12.81 31.09
N LEU A 739 21.47 13.99 30.52
CA LEU A 739 20.41 14.87 30.02
C LEU A 739 20.63 15.13 28.53
N TYR A 740 19.67 14.71 27.72
CA TYR A 740 19.66 14.90 26.27
C TYR A 740 18.51 15.83 25.89
N TYR A 741 18.80 16.82 25.04
CA TYR A 741 17.82 17.78 24.55
C TYR A 741 17.63 17.62 23.04
N SER A 742 16.38 17.53 22.60
CA SER A 742 16.03 17.26 21.21
C SER A 742 14.83 18.09 20.78
N ARG A 743 14.86 18.56 19.53
CA ARG A 743 13.70 19.16 18.85
C ARG A 743 12.65 18.13 18.43
N LEU A 744 13.05 16.87 18.35
CA LEU A 744 12.18 15.76 17.97
C LEU A 744 11.49 15.19 19.21
N PRO A 745 10.16 14.98 19.19
CA PRO A 745 9.40 14.45 20.32
C PRO A 745 9.51 12.92 20.48
N PHE A 746 10.51 12.27 19.90
CA PHE A 746 10.66 10.81 19.90
C PHE A 746 11.71 10.35 20.90
N LEU A 747 11.52 9.16 21.49
CA LEU A 747 12.55 8.55 22.32
C LEU A 747 13.84 8.31 21.49
N PRO A 748 15.01 8.68 21.99
CA PRO A 748 16.28 8.38 21.33
C PRO A 748 16.53 6.87 21.25
N LYS A 749 16.73 6.34 20.03
CA LYS A 749 17.00 4.91 19.79
C LYS A 749 18.43 4.59 19.36
N ASN A 750 19.23 5.61 19.05
CA ASN A 750 20.56 5.44 18.45
C ASN A 750 21.70 5.44 19.48
N PHE A 751 21.38 5.50 20.77
CA PHE A 751 22.38 5.51 21.83
C PHE A 751 22.52 4.12 22.43
N TYR A 752 23.72 3.57 22.33
CA TYR A 752 24.06 2.23 22.78
C TYR A 752 25.17 2.26 23.82
N ARG A 753 25.07 1.36 24.78
CA ARG A 753 26.00 1.17 25.88
C ARG A 753 26.46 -0.27 25.90
N PHE A 754 27.76 -0.49 25.64
CA PHE A 754 28.36 -1.83 25.51
C PHE A 754 27.55 -2.76 24.57
N GLY A 755 26.97 -2.20 23.51
CA GLY A 755 26.12 -2.93 22.55
C GLY A 755 24.62 -2.99 22.88
N THR A 756 24.20 -2.50 24.05
CA THR A 756 22.79 -2.51 24.50
C THR A 756 22.15 -1.12 24.35
N PRO A 757 20.93 -0.98 23.80
CA PRO A 757 20.24 0.31 23.74
C PRO A 757 20.08 0.97 25.12
N ILE A 758 20.27 2.28 25.20
CA ILE A 758 20.10 3.06 26.44
C ILE A 758 18.62 3.45 26.59
N PRO A 759 17.96 3.10 27.72
CA PRO A 759 16.57 3.47 27.97
C PRO A 759 16.48 4.91 28.45
N TYR A 760 16.26 5.85 27.52
CA TYR A 760 15.91 7.22 27.88
C TYR A 760 14.45 7.33 28.32
N GLN A 761 14.20 8.10 29.37
CA GLN A 761 12.87 8.57 29.76
C GLN A 761 12.62 9.97 29.22
N TYR A 762 11.36 10.30 28.97
CA TYR A 762 10.92 11.63 28.59
C TYR A 762 10.62 12.46 29.84
N ASP A 763 11.32 13.58 30.02
CA ASP A 763 11.15 14.46 31.19
C ASP A 763 10.16 15.60 30.93
N GLY A 764 9.77 15.81 29.66
CA GLY A 764 8.87 16.88 29.25
C GLY A 764 9.50 17.89 28.29
N GLN A 765 8.73 18.93 27.97
CA GLN A 765 9.24 20.09 27.25
C GLN A 765 10.11 20.94 28.18
N ALA A 766 11.34 21.22 27.78
CA ALA A 766 12.27 22.05 28.54
C ALA A 766 12.06 23.56 28.27
N PHE A 767 12.02 23.95 27.00
CA PHE A 767 11.86 25.33 26.54
C PHE A 767 11.53 25.36 25.04
N TYR A 768 11.19 26.53 24.49
CA TYR A 768 11.12 26.73 23.04
C TYR A 768 12.48 27.16 22.48
N ALA A 769 12.72 26.99 21.18
CA ALA A 769 13.88 27.52 20.46
C ALA A 769 13.52 27.71 18.98
N PHE A 770 14.46 28.18 18.16
CA PHE A 770 14.25 28.27 16.72
C PHE A 770 14.89 27.10 15.97
N ASP A 771 14.17 26.50 15.03
CA ASP A 771 14.67 25.40 14.20
C ASP A 771 15.59 25.86 13.05
N ARG A 772 15.61 27.17 12.78
CA ARG A 772 16.38 27.82 11.71
C ARG A 772 16.86 29.20 12.15
N ALA A 773 17.85 29.72 11.42
CA ALA A 773 18.37 31.05 11.66
C ALA A 773 17.29 32.12 11.44
N LEU A 774 17.18 33.05 12.39
CA LEU A 774 16.39 34.27 12.30
C LEU A 774 17.32 35.45 12.53
N SER A 775 16.83 36.66 12.23
CA SER A 775 17.61 37.88 12.47
C SER A 775 18.02 37.99 13.93
N GLY A 776 19.33 38.02 14.19
CA GLY A 776 19.91 38.16 15.54
C GLY A 776 20.08 36.87 16.33
N THR A 777 19.64 35.71 15.80
CA THR A 777 19.89 34.42 16.45
C THR A 777 21.21 33.81 16.00
N VAL A 778 21.82 32.99 16.85
CA VAL A 778 23.04 32.23 16.58
C VAL A 778 22.77 30.73 16.69
N PRO A 779 23.53 29.88 15.99
CA PRO A 779 23.43 28.43 16.17
C PRO A 779 23.91 28.02 17.56
N ILE A 780 23.17 27.10 18.17
CA ILE A 780 23.57 26.38 19.37
C ILE A 780 23.98 24.97 18.93
N TYR A 781 25.25 24.63 19.14
CA TYR A 781 25.84 23.37 18.73
C TYR A 781 25.65 22.30 19.81
N GLN A 782 25.30 21.09 19.40
CA GLN A 782 25.32 19.91 20.25
C GLN A 782 26.71 19.27 20.21
N TYR A 783 27.26 19.02 21.39
CA TYR A 783 28.44 18.21 21.60
C TYR A 783 28.07 16.96 22.37
N GLN A 784 28.72 15.85 22.06
CA GLN A 784 28.56 14.61 22.82
C GLN A 784 29.89 13.89 23.07
N VAL A 785 29.95 13.19 24.19
CA VAL A 785 31.04 12.25 24.55
C VAL A 785 30.42 11.04 25.24
N GLN A 786 31.05 9.87 25.10
CA GLN A 786 30.70 8.70 25.89
C GLN A 786 31.73 8.53 27.00
N ASP A 787 31.29 8.48 28.26
CA ASP A 787 32.18 8.29 29.40
C ASP A 787 32.67 6.83 29.53
N SER A 788 33.57 6.58 30.49
CA SER A 788 34.14 5.24 30.72
C SER A 788 33.11 4.19 31.12
N ASP A 789 31.96 4.60 31.66
CA ASP A 789 30.85 3.72 31.99
C ASP A 789 29.95 3.48 30.79
N GLY A 790 30.21 4.09 29.63
CA GLY A 790 29.41 3.95 28.42
C GLY A 790 28.18 4.86 28.38
N LEU A 791 28.06 5.84 29.28
CA LEU A 791 26.98 6.83 29.25
C LEU A 791 27.33 7.98 28.31
N PHE A 792 26.38 8.37 27.48
CA PHE A 792 26.52 9.61 26.70
C PHE A 792 26.36 10.82 27.61
N ARG A 793 27.15 11.86 27.36
CA ARG A 793 27.04 13.19 27.96
C ARG A 793 26.85 14.20 26.85
N PHE A 794 26.10 15.26 27.13
CA PHE A 794 25.76 16.28 26.15
C PHE A 794 26.08 17.68 26.66
N MET A 795 26.53 18.53 25.75
CA MET A 795 26.75 19.95 25.99
C MET A 795 26.18 20.75 24.81
N TYR A 796 25.55 21.88 25.10
CA TYR A 796 24.91 22.76 24.12
C TYR A 796 25.54 24.14 24.24
N SER A 797 26.24 24.58 23.19
CA SER A 797 27.02 25.81 23.26
C SER A 797 26.85 26.66 22.00
N PRO A 798 26.77 28.00 22.12
CA PRO A 798 26.84 28.89 20.96
C PRO A 798 28.24 28.94 20.33
N ASN A 799 29.27 28.47 21.04
CA ASN A 799 30.64 28.47 20.54
C ASN A 799 30.91 27.20 19.75
N GLN A 800 31.39 27.36 18.51
CA GLN A 800 31.90 26.25 17.72
C GLN A 800 33.37 25.95 18.13
N PHE A 801 33.58 25.02 19.06
CA PHE A 801 34.91 24.62 19.54
C PHE A 801 35.71 23.83 18.50
N CYS A 802 35.05 23.03 17.67
CA CYS A 802 35.66 22.27 16.58
C CYS A 802 34.70 22.07 15.38
N PRO A 803 35.22 21.72 14.19
CA PRO A 803 34.40 21.40 13.02
C PRO A 803 33.38 20.28 13.30
N VAL A 804 32.24 20.32 12.61
CA VAL A 804 31.20 19.27 12.71
C VAL A 804 31.79 17.91 12.31
N GLY A 805 31.46 16.87 13.08
CA GLY A 805 31.98 15.51 12.88
C GLY A 805 33.39 15.28 13.43
N THR A 806 34.00 16.27 14.11
CA THR A 806 35.33 16.15 14.72
C THR A 806 35.29 16.27 16.25
N GLY A 807 36.36 15.81 16.91
CA GLY A 807 36.50 15.83 18.36
C GLY A 807 37.55 16.82 18.86
N CYS A 808 37.24 17.60 19.90
CA CYS A 808 38.15 18.50 20.58
C CYS A 808 37.91 18.48 22.11
N LEU A 809 38.97 18.49 22.92
CA LEU A 809 38.88 18.42 24.39
C LEU A 809 38.04 17.22 24.90
N GLY A 810 38.01 16.12 24.15
CA GLY A 810 37.23 14.92 24.48
C GLY A 810 35.77 14.94 24.00
N TRP A 811 35.28 16.03 23.41
CA TRP A 811 33.90 16.18 22.94
C TRP A 811 33.80 16.15 21.42
N ASN A 812 32.80 15.46 20.87
CA ASN A 812 32.51 15.43 19.44
C ASN A 812 31.42 16.43 19.09
N ASN A 813 31.65 17.28 18.09
CA ASN A 813 30.64 18.21 17.58
C ASN A 813 29.68 17.50 16.62
N ILE A 814 28.40 17.45 16.99
CA ILE A 814 27.33 16.82 16.20
C ILE A 814 26.71 17.78 15.19
N GLY A 815 26.84 19.08 15.40
CA GLY A 815 26.28 20.13 14.55
C GLY A 815 25.26 20.99 15.29
N ILE A 816 24.46 21.72 14.52
CA ILE A 816 23.49 22.68 15.06
C ILE A 816 22.30 21.91 15.64
N ALA A 817 22.02 22.13 16.93
CA ALA A 817 20.85 21.59 17.61
C ALA A 817 19.61 22.47 17.38
N PHE A 818 19.78 23.78 17.53
CA PHE A 818 18.75 24.81 17.37
C PHE A 818 19.41 26.19 17.30
N TYR A 819 18.62 27.26 17.16
CA TYR A 819 19.06 28.65 17.17
C TYR A 819 18.42 29.41 18.34
N ALA A 820 19.17 30.34 18.92
CA ALA A 820 18.75 31.15 20.07
C ALA A 820 19.42 32.54 20.04
N TYR A 821 18.99 33.46 20.90
CA TYR A 821 19.65 34.75 21.09
C TYR A 821 20.76 34.66 22.15
N LEU A 822 21.82 35.46 22.01
CA LEU A 822 22.90 35.56 23.01
C LEU A 822 22.63 36.63 24.09
N SER A 823 21.62 37.47 23.88
CA SER A 823 21.21 38.50 24.81
C SER A 823 19.68 38.56 24.89
N GLN A 824 19.16 39.03 26.02
CA GLN A 824 17.73 39.22 26.23
C GLN A 824 17.11 40.06 25.11
N GLN A 825 16.06 39.53 24.49
CA GLN A 825 15.18 40.24 23.56
C GLN A 825 13.76 40.31 24.12
N PRO A 826 12.89 41.22 23.65
CA PRO A 826 11.46 41.18 23.97
C PRO A 826 10.84 39.82 23.62
N GLY A 827 10.02 39.25 24.51
CA GLY A 827 9.37 37.94 24.31
C GLY A 827 10.29 36.73 24.46
N THR A 828 11.48 36.90 25.06
CA THR A 828 12.41 35.81 25.34
C THR A 828 12.62 35.61 26.84
N ILE A 829 13.04 34.40 27.22
CA ILE A 829 13.43 34.04 28.58
C ILE A 829 14.87 33.48 28.58
N PRO A 830 15.65 33.70 29.64
CA PRO A 830 16.98 33.10 29.78
C PRO A 830 16.87 31.59 29.99
N VAL A 831 17.79 30.84 29.39
CA VAL A 831 18.06 29.44 29.72
C VAL A 831 19.40 29.38 30.44
N TYR A 832 19.38 28.96 31.70
CA TYR A 832 20.55 28.85 32.56
C TYR A 832 21.25 27.51 32.32
N ALA A 833 22.58 27.54 32.25
CA ALA A 833 23.40 26.33 32.20
C ALA A 833 23.94 26.01 33.60
N TYR A 834 23.66 24.80 34.06
CA TYR A 834 24.16 24.25 35.31
C TYR A 834 25.20 23.17 35.00
N SER A 835 26.31 23.12 35.72
CA SER A 835 27.35 22.10 35.53
C SER A 835 27.74 21.38 36.82
N VAL A 836 28.24 20.16 36.68
CA VAL A 836 28.87 19.41 37.78
C VAL A 836 30.24 18.91 37.35
N ASP A 837 31.24 19.17 38.19
CA ASP A 837 32.58 18.60 38.06
C ASP A 837 32.59 17.18 38.67
N SER A 838 32.72 16.19 37.81
CA SER A 838 32.91 14.75 38.10
C SER A 838 33.56 14.16 36.84
N PRO A 839 34.18 12.96 36.80
CA PRO A 839 35.29 12.67 35.87
C PRO A 839 34.96 12.92 34.38
N VAL A 840 33.67 12.96 34.01
CA VAL A 840 33.17 13.66 32.82
C VAL A 840 32.13 14.72 33.21
N GLN A 841 32.32 15.95 32.72
CA GLN A 841 31.48 17.12 33.03
C GLN A 841 30.02 16.91 32.57
N ARG A 842 29.06 17.26 33.42
CA ARG A 842 27.61 17.15 33.14
C ARG A 842 26.98 18.53 33.03
N PHE A 843 25.95 18.66 32.19
CA PHE A 843 25.22 19.91 31.99
C PHE A 843 23.71 19.73 32.09
N LEU A 844 23.04 20.72 32.69
CA LEU A 844 21.58 20.89 32.75
C LEU A 844 21.24 22.27 32.16
N TYR A 845 20.28 22.33 31.25
CA TYR A 845 19.79 23.58 30.64
C TYR A 845 18.33 23.78 30.99
N THR A 846 18.00 24.88 31.66
CA THR A 846 16.64 25.12 32.15
C THR A 846 16.29 26.61 32.23
N PRO A 847 15.03 27.01 31.97
CA PRO A 847 14.58 28.36 32.24
C PRO A 847 14.36 28.63 33.75
N ASN A 848 14.31 27.58 34.57
CA ASN A 848 14.11 27.72 36.01
C ASN A 848 15.41 28.15 36.70
N LEU A 849 15.34 29.25 37.45
CA LEU A 849 16.45 29.72 38.27
C LEU A 849 16.43 29.06 39.65
N TYR A 850 17.32 28.11 39.89
CA TYR A 850 17.41 27.40 41.19
C TYR A 850 18.28 28.11 42.23
N CYS A 851 19.29 28.88 41.80
CA CYS A 851 20.16 29.68 42.66
C CYS A 851 20.84 30.79 41.85
N ALA A 852 21.50 31.74 42.54
CA ALA A 852 22.19 32.84 41.90
C ALA A 852 23.32 32.35 40.97
N THR A 853 23.60 33.11 39.91
CA THR A 853 24.73 32.83 39.01
C THR A 853 26.04 32.81 39.80
N GLY A 854 26.90 31.83 39.50
CA GLY A 854 28.19 31.63 40.14
C GLY A 854 28.12 30.97 41.52
N THR A 855 26.96 30.47 41.94
CA THR A 855 26.81 29.71 43.20
C THR A 855 26.38 28.28 42.97
N ASP A 856 26.66 27.41 43.95
CA ASP A 856 26.26 26.02 43.94
C ASP A 856 24.88 25.82 44.59
N CYS A 857 24.04 25.00 43.98
CA CYS A 857 22.76 24.59 44.56
C CYS A 857 22.34 23.21 44.04
N LEU A 858 21.71 22.41 44.92
CA LEU A 858 21.21 21.07 44.57
C LEU A 858 22.27 20.15 43.93
N GLY A 859 23.56 20.37 44.24
CA GLY A 859 24.68 19.63 43.67
C GLY A 859 25.13 20.11 42.28
N TRP A 860 24.64 21.26 41.80
CA TRP A 860 24.99 21.87 40.52
C TRP A 860 25.56 23.29 40.69
N HIS A 861 26.55 23.65 39.88
CA HIS A 861 27.06 25.02 39.77
C HIS A 861 26.28 25.81 38.72
N ASN A 862 25.74 26.98 39.05
CA ASN A 862 25.05 27.83 38.09
C ASN A 862 26.05 28.67 37.27
N ASN A 863 26.24 28.34 35.99
CA ASN A 863 27.13 29.10 35.09
C ASN A 863 26.50 30.41 34.57
N GLY A 864 25.21 30.64 34.86
CA GLY A 864 24.44 31.77 34.35
C GLY A 864 23.71 31.48 33.04
N PRO A 865 23.11 32.51 32.42
CA PRO A 865 22.40 32.37 31.15
C PRO A 865 23.34 31.91 30.03
N ALA A 866 23.04 30.77 29.42
CA ALA A 866 23.78 30.26 28.26
C ALA A 866 23.28 30.89 26.95
N PHE A 867 21.97 31.12 26.87
CA PHE A 867 21.27 31.72 25.72
C PHE A 867 19.85 32.13 26.12
N TYR A 868 19.17 32.85 25.24
CA TYR A 868 17.80 33.36 25.42
C TYR A 868 16.89 32.82 24.31
N VAL A 869 15.71 32.35 24.70
CA VAL A 869 14.78 31.64 23.81
C VAL A 869 13.36 32.19 23.92
N PRO A 870 12.46 31.94 22.95
CA PRO A 870 11.07 32.37 23.06
C PRO A 870 10.39 31.87 24.34
N ASP A 871 9.58 32.72 24.96
CA ASP A 871 8.76 32.34 26.11
C ASP A 871 7.57 31.44 25.73
N SER A 872 7.15 31.51 24.47
CA SER A 872 5.98 30.87 23.91
C SER A 872 6.15 30.66 22.39
N LYS A 873 5.21 29.92 21.79
CA LYS A 873 5.24 29.53 20.37
C LYS A 873 4.51 30.51 19.45
#